data_AF-A0A5B9M9U5-F1
#
_entry.id   AF-A0A5B9M9U5-F1
#
_cell.length_a   1.000
_cell.length_b   1.000
_cell.length_c   1.000
_cell.angle_alpha   90.00
_cell.angle_beta   90.00
_cell.angle_gamma   90.00
#
_symmetry.space_group_name_H-M   'P 1'
#
loop_
_entity.id
_entity.type
_entity.pdbx_description
1 polymer ?
#
loop_
_entity_poly.entity_id
_entity_poly.type
_entity_poly.pdbx_seq_one_letter_code
_entity_poly.pdbx_strand_id
1 'polypeptide(L)'
;MPDHKTQPPVGIDLGTTFSAVAYLDADGRPETIRNSEGDLTTPSAVFFDQKRPIVGMEAVEAGLLEPDRLAQFAKRNVGEQHYEKSIRGKHLPAEVIQALVLRKLKTDAELKLGRITEAVITVPAFFNEPCRKATQDAGRLAGLDVLDIINEPTAAAITYGVQQGFLGTARDGEPLTSRGRELVLVYDLGGGTFDVTVMEIEKGNFNTIATAGDVYLGGIDWDNRMVDLIAEAFLAQHGHDPREDPQAEQELLRKANQTKHALTQRESVTVAFASDGRRLRTEISQQAFSERCVDLVERTIMTVHLVLDDAGIDWPDLTRLILVGGSTRMPMIRDELQQLSGMELDRSLSPDEAVSHGAALYAGMLSAGAKDKTGISVTNVNSHDLGVLAVDPKSNKPRRKIMIPRNSKLPARKTVRFRTHVNNQANVKIQIVEGGDKRGINATPIGKCVVADLPKGTPKGTNVDVRFDYRADGRLTVHASLPEIDRKITMTLNRAAGLSDDEIGTWTKRLDEGLSDAMLAGMVEGDDGPADDSVSDSGDVLPDDGPAAEDAAAEVQGSVQGFAALQHVEFEPAAPATPVASAPATPVASAGAAAGAAAVLGVSASKTPHSPTPSAPNPQSPNIQASGSPASGGPAPTDPARTADAVREPTPKFSVGVGDAIKIETDQASAPAAKLSSGDAQSLAAATGSAKPTISEKPQLALDPKDAVPAVKADANDLAMLAALSGKAPAPKKGDVPLIVTDHPSGNDGANKAAEIKPAPKPKKSGGLFGRKRK
;
A
#
# COMPACT_ATOMS: atom_id res chain seq x y z
N MET A 1 -15.91 -24.40 -34.02
CA MET A 1 -15.07 -24.22 -32.83
C MET A 1 -15.85 -24.71 -31.63
N PRO A 2 -15.22 -25.34 -30.62
CA PRO A 2 -15.83 -25.41 -29.30
C PRO A 2 -15.98 -23.99 -28.77
N ASP A 3 -17.09 -23.71 -28.09
CA ASP A 3 -17.35 -22.40 -27.51
C ASP A 3 -16.48 -22.26 -26.25
N HIS A 4 -15.43 -21.43 -26.32
CA HIS A 4 -14.55 -21.17 -25.19
C HIS A 4 -15.28 -20.30 -24.17
N LYS A 5 -16.10 -20.95 -23.33
CA LYS A 5 -16.65 -20.33 -22.13
C LYS A 5 -15.51 -19.65 -21.36
N THR A 6 -15.61 -18.34 -21.19
CA THR A 6 -14.77 -17.62 -20.24
C THR A 6 -15.00 -18.20 -18.86
N GLN A 7 -13.91 -18.50 -18.16
CA GLN A 7 -13.97 -18.95 -16.77
C GLN A 7 -14.38 -17.79 -15.86
N PRO A 8 -14.94 -18.05 -14.66
CA PRO A 8 -15.25 -16.99 -13.72
C PRO A 8 -14.02 -16.10 -13.45
N PRO A 9 -14.21 -14.79 -13.27
CA PRO A 9 -13.10 -13.88 -13.04
C PRO A 9 -12.42 -14.17 -11.71
N VAL A 10 -11.11 -13.90 -11.65
CA VAL A 10 -10.31 -14.14 -10.44
C VAL A 10 -10.10 -12.87 -9.62
N GLY A 11 -10.01 -13.03 -8.30
CA GLY A 11 -9.51 -12.01 -7.39
C GLY A 11 -8.02 -12.19 -7.16
N ILE A 12 -7.22 -11.15 -7.40
CA ILE A 12 -5.77 -11.19 -7.19
C ILE A 12 -5.41 -10.21 -6.08
N ASP A 13 -4.84 -10.75 -5.00
CA ASP A 13 -4.04 -9.97 -4.07
C ASP A 13 -2.62 -9.83 -4.62
N LEU A 14 -2.25 -8.61 -5.01
CA LEU A 14 -0.93 -8.27 -5.54
C LEU A 14 -0.11 -7.56 -4.45
N GLY A 15 0.27 -8.28 -3.39
CA GLY A 15 1.05 -7.72 -2.26
C GLY A 15 2.52 -7.43 -2.57
N THR A 16 3.20 -6.67 -1.69
CA THR A 16 4.61 -6.25 -1.87
C THR A 16 5.62 -7.39 -1.75
N THR A 17 5.32 -8.40 -0.95
CA THR A 17 6.25 -9.51 -0.60
C THR A 17 5.69 -10.87 -1.02
N PHE A 18 4.38 -11.04 -0.94
CA PHE A 18 3.64 -12.20 -1.41
C PHE A 18 2.41 -11.74 -2.17
N SER A 19 1.93 -12.56 -3.10
CA SER A 19 0.70 -12.35 -3.85
C SER A 19 -0.11 -13.65 -3.89
N ALA A 20 -1.43 -13.54 -3.93
CA ALA A 20 -2.35 -14.68 -3.90
C ALA A 20 -3.45 -14.49 -4.96
N VAL A 21 -3.96 -15.59 -5.51
CA VAL A 21 -5.07 -15.57 -6.47
C VAL A 21 -6.18 -16.51 -6.00
N ALA A 22 -7.42 -16.01 -6.04
CA ALA A 22 -8.61 -16.72 -5.61
C ALA A 22 -9.71 -16.63 -6.67
N TYR A 23 -10.67 -17.54 -6.59
CA TYR A 23 -11.84 -17.62 -7.47
C TYR A 23 -13.07 -18.02 -6.66
N LEU A 24 -14.27 -17.92 -7.24
CA LEU A 24 -15.49 -18.42 -6.61
C LEU A 24 -15.79 -19.87 -7.05
N ASP A 25 -16.05 -20.75 -6.07
CA ASP A 25 -16.52 -22.11 -6.29
C ASP A 25 -17.97 -22.16 -6.83
N ALA A 26 -18.48 -23.36 -7.10
CA ALA A 26 -19.84 -23.55 -7.61
C ALA A 26 -20.95 -23.20 -6.59
N ASP A 27 -20.61 -23.08 -5.30
CA ASP A 27 -21.49 -22.62 -4.22
C ASP A 27 -21.36 -21.10 -3.97
N GLY A 28 -20.52 -20.38 -4.75
CA GLY A 28 -20.26 -18.94 -4.62
C GLY A 28 -19.26 -18.56 -3.51
N ARG A 29 -18.49 -19.50 -2.98
CA ARG A 29 -17.49 -19.27 -1.93
C ARG A 29 -16.11 -18.97 -2.51
N PRO A 30 -15.32 -18.07 -1.90
CA PRO A 30 -13.94 -17.84 -2.33
C PRO A 30 -13.03 -19.02 -1.94
N GLU A 31 -12.26 -19.51 -2.91
CA GLU A 31 -11.14 -20.45 -2.71
C GLU A 31 -9.84 -19.82 -3.21
N THR A 32 -8.79 -19.85 -2.38
CA THR A 32 -7.42 -19.56 -2.80
C THR A 32 -6.90 -20.69 -3.72
N ILE A 33 -6.19 -20.33 -4.79
CA ILE A 33 -5.57 -21.28 -5.70
C ILE A 33 -4.11 -21.51 -5.27
N ARG A 34 -3.66 -22.76 -5.30
CA ARG A 34 -2.25 -23.09 -5.07
C ARG A 34 -1.43 -22.85 -6.34
N ASN A 35 -0.23 -22.30 -6.17
CA ASN A 35 0.73 -22.17 -7.26
C ASN A 35 1.31 -23.53 -7.69
N SER A 36 2.08 -23.57 -8.78
CA SER A 36 2.77 -24.78 -9.24
C SER A 36 3.73 -25.41 -8.21
N GLU A 37 4.13 -24.67 -7.18
CA GLU A 37 5.00 -25.11 -6.09
C GLU A 37 4.20 -25.80 -4.95
N GLY A 38 2.88 -25.59 -4.91
CA GLY A 38 1.94 -26.14 -3.94
C GLY A 38 1.49 -25.19 -2.83
N ASP A 39 2.05 -23.98 -2.77
CA ASP A 39 1.75 -22.96 -1.76
C ASP A 39 0.52 -22.12 -2.12
N LEU A 40 -0.15 -21.55 -1.11
CA LEU A 40 -1.33 -20.68 -1.27
C LEU A 40 -0.96 -19.22 -1.60
N THR A 41 0.33 -18.87 -1.52
CA THR A 41 0.85 -17.54 -1.87
C THR A 41 2.15 -17.71 -2.65
N THR A 42 2.42 -16.77 -3.56
CA THR A 42 3.63 -16.74 -4.39
C THR A 42 4.44 -15.51 -4.00
N PRO A 43 5.74 -15.63 -3.67
CA PRO A 43 6.60 -14.48 -3.43
C PRO A 43 6.59 -13.47 -4.59
N SER A 44 6.46 -12.19 -4.28
CA SER A 44 6.44 -11.07 -5.24
C SER A 44 7.86 -10.70 -5.68
N ALA A 45 8.59 -11.72 -6.14
CA ALA A 45 9.98 -11.69 -6.53
C ALA A 45 10.14 -12.21 -7.96
N VAL A 46 11.00 -11.55 -8.73
CA VAL A 46 11.30 -11.89 -10.13
C VAL A 46 12.81 -12.00 -10.28
N PHE A 47 13.28 -13.11 -10.83
CA PHE A 47 14.68 -13.35 -11.17
C PHE A 47 14.82 -13.46 -12.68
N PHE A 48 15.69 -12.64 -13.27
CA PHE A 48 15.88 -12.61 -14.71
C PHE A 48 16.94 -13.65 -15.13
N ASP A 49 16.51 -14.89 -15.40
CA ASP A 49 17.39 -15.93 -15.94
C ASP A 49 17.75 -15.68 -17.43
N GLN A 50 18.82 -16.34 -17.88
CA GLN A 50 19.32 -16.34 -19.25
C GLN A 50 18.27 -16.66 -20.32
N LYS A 51 17.25 -17.47 -20.00
CA LYS A 51 16.23 -17.91 -20.96
C LYS A 51 14.89 -17.19 -20.85
N ARG A 52 14.47 -16.85 -19.63
CA ARG A 52 13.17 -16.22 -19.30
C ARG A 52 13.14 -15.80 -17.83
N PRO A 53 12.26 -14.87 -17.43
CA PRO A 53 12.01 -14.61 -16.01
C PRO A 53 11.53 -15.86 -15.27
N ILE A 54 12.01 -15.99 -14.03
CA ILE A 54 11.58 -16.90 -12.98
C ILE A 54 10.85 -16.06 -11.93
N VAL A 55 9.79 -16.60 -11.31
CA VAL A 55 8.90 -15.84 -10.41
C VAL A 55 8.51 -16.72 -9.22
N GLY A 56 8.44 -16.14 -8.02
CA GLY A 56 8.07 -16.85 -6.80
C GLY A 56 9.28 -17.33 -5.99
N MET A 57 9.16 -18.48 -5.31
CA MET A 57 10.22 -18.95 -4.40
C MET A 57 11.52 -19.27 -5.15
N GLU A 58 11.46 -19.85 -6.34
CA GLU A 58 12.62 -20.14 -7.18
C GLU A 58 13.44 -18.88 -7.51
N ALA A 59 12.77 -17.72 -7.67
CA ALA A 59 13.44 -16.43 -7.86
C ALA A 59 14.15 -15.94 -6.58
N VAL A 60 13.58 -16.20 -5.41
CA VAL A 60 14.19 -15.87 -4.10
C VAL A 60 15.42 -16.73 -3.84
N GLU A 61 15.39 -18.02 -4.22
CA GLU A 61 16.54 -18.92 -4.10
C GLU A 61 17.68 -18.54 -5.05
N ALA A 62 17.38 -18.35 -6.35
CA ALA A 62 18.38 -17.98 -7.36
C ALA A 62 19.03 -16.62 -7.06
N GLY A 63 18.21 -15.65 -6.62
CA GLY A 63 18.66 -14.30 -6.29
C GLY A 63 19.54 -14.17 -5.06
N LEU A 64 19.74 -15.23 -4.25
CA LEU A 64 20.81 -15.24 -3.24
C LEU A 64 22.21 -15.21 -3.88
N LEU A 65 22.38 -15.93 -4.99
CA LEU A 65 23.68 -16.09 -5.66
C LEU A 65 23.95 -14.98 -6.68
N GLU A 66 22.91 -14.47 -7.34
CA GLU A 66 23.03 -13.39 -8.33
C GLU A 66 22.05 -12.24 -8.03
N PRO A 67 22.31 -11.44 -6.97
CA PRO A 67 21.41 -10.35 -6.56
C PRO A 67 21.21 -9.27 -7.64
N ASP A 68 22.12 -9.14 -8.61
CA ASP A 68 22.01 -8.18 -9.73
C ASP A 68 20.88 -8.52 -10.73
N ARG A 69 20.35 -9.75 -10.68
CA ARG A 69 19.20 -10.23 -11.47
C ARG A 69 17.91 -10.37 -10.67
N LEU A 70 17.92 -10.04 -9.37
CA LEU A 70 16.78 -10.19 -8.48
C LEU A 70 16.02 -8.86 -8.29
N ALA A 71 14.79 -8.79 -8.79
CA ALA A 71 13.82 -7.75 -8.45
C ALA A 71 12.90 -8.24 -7.32
N GLN A 72 12.77 -7.43 -6.26
CA GLN A 72 11.90 -7.66 -5.11
C GLN A 72 11.22 -6.35 -4.69
N PHE A 73 10.07 -6.46 -4.02
CA PHE A 73 9.35 -5.34 -3.38
C PHE A 73 8.89 -4.21 -4.32
N ALA A 74 8.93 -4.42 -5.65
CA ALA A 74 8.67 -3.40 -6.67
C ALA A 74 7.31 -2.68 -6.56
N LYS A 75 6.34 -3.21 -5.78
CA LYS A 75 5.11 -2.52 -5.40
C LYS A 75 5.36 -1.18 -4.68
N ARG A 76 6.51 -1.00 -4.00
CA ARG A 76 6.92 0.29 -3.41
C ARG A 76 7.26 1.36 -4.46
N ASN A 77 7.63 0.97 -5.67
CA ASN A 77 7.98 1.88 -6.77
C ASN A 77 6.85 2.01 -7.82
N VAL A 78 5.66 1.42 -7.57
CA VAL A 78 4.51 1.49 -8.48
C VAL A 78 3.97 2.92 -8.53
N GLY A 79 3.98 3.53 -9.71
CA GLY A 79 3.64 4.95 -9.90
C GLY A 79 4.83 5.91 -9.85
N GLU A 80 6.04 5.42 -9.59
CA GLU A 80 7.30 6.11 -9.90
C GLU A 80 7.66 5.86 -11.39
N GLN A 81 8.64 6.58 -11.94
CA GLN A 81 9.02 6.42 -13.36
C GLN A 81 9.73 5.07 -13.62
N HIS A 82 10.51 4.60 -12.65
CA HIS A 82 11.31 3.38 -12.75
C HIS A 82 11.40 2.68 -11.39
N TYR A 83 11.61 1.37 -11.41
CA TYR A 83 12.08 0.60 -10.27
C TYR A 83 13.50 1.09 -9.86
N GLU A 84 13.67 1.36 -8.57
CA GLU A 84 14.88 1.95 -7.98
C GLU A 84 16.15 1.15 -8.26
N LYS A 85 16.09 -0.17 -8.07
CA LYS A 85 17.21 -1.07 -8.32
C LYS A 85 17.32 -1.39 -9.82
N SER A 86 18.41 -0.96 -10.45
CA SER A 86 18.70 -1.37 -11.83
C SER A 86 18.91 -2.89 -11.88
N ILE A 87 18.22 -3.57 -12.81
CA ILE A 87 18.45 -4.97 -13.13
C ILE A 87 19.45 -5.00 -14.28
N ARG A 88 20.66 -5.52 -14.02
CA ARG A 88 21.73 -5.63 -15.03
C ARG A 88 22.07 -4.30 -15.73
N GLY A 89 22.04 -3.21 -14.96
CA GLY A 89 22.26 -1.84 -15.45
C GLY A 89 21.06 -1.20 -16.16
N LYS A 90 19.89 -1.86 -16.18
CA LYS A 90 18.65 -1.32 -16.78
C LYS A 90 17.62 -0.99 -15.71
N HIS A 91 17.07 0.22 -15.78
CA HIS A 91 15.93 0.64 -14.96
C HIS A 91 14.63 0.23 -15.65
N LEU A 92 13.90 -0.71 -15.05
CA LEU A 92 12.63 -1.21 -15.58
C LEU A 92 11.45 -0.45 -14.96
N PRO A 93 10.33 -0.23 -15.67
CA PRO A 93 9.10 0.23 -15.04
C PRO A 93 8.61 -0.80 -14.01
N ALA A 94 8.11 -0.35 -12.86
CA ALA A 94 7.61 -1.25 -11.82
C ALA A 94 6.45 -2.12 -12.32
N GLU A 95 5.63 -1.58 -13.23
CA GLU A 95 4.54 -2.25 -13.94
C GLU A 95 4.99 -3.52 -14.66
N VAL A 96 6.19 -3.53 -15.25
CA VAL A 96 6.72 -4.70 -15.98
C VAL A 96 7.08 -5.83 -15.02
N ILE A 97 7.64 -5.50 -13.86
CA ILE A 97 7.98 -6.46 -12.81
C ILE A 97 6.69 -7.02 -12.17
N GLN A 98 5.71 -6.15 -11.88
CA GLN A 98 4.39 -6.56 -11.39
C GLN A 98 3.63 -7.41 -12.43
N ALA A 99 3.73 -7.10 -13.72
CA ALA A 99 3.14 -7.90 -14.79
C ALA A 99 3.72 -9.31 -14.87
N LEU A 100 5.01 -9.52 -14.57
CA LEU A 100 5.61 -10.85 -14.49
C LEU A 100 5.06 -11.66 -13.30
N VAL A 101 4.83 -11.02 -12.14
CA VAL A 101 4.15 -11.64 -10.99
C VAL A 101 2.71 -12.04 -11.37
N LEU A 102 1.96 -11.13 -11.99
CA LEU A 102 0.60 -11.39 -12.48
C LEU A 102 0.54 -12.48 -13.55
N ARG A 103 1.52 -12.57 -14.46
CA ARG A 103 1.64 -13.66 -15.44
C ARG A 103 1.85 -15.03 -14.76
N LYS A 104 2.65 -15.12 -13.68
CA LYS A 104 2.80 -16.37 -12.90
C LYS A 104 1.49 -16.77 -12.23
N LEU A 105 0.85 -15.85 -11.49
CA LEU A 105 -0.44 -16.11 -10.82
C LEU A 105 -1.54 -16.52 -11.80
N LYS A 106 -1.63 -15.85 -12.96
CA LYS A 106 -2.51 -16.23 -14.05
C LYS A 106 -2.20 -17.65 -14.55
N THR A 107 -0.93 -17.96 -14.84
CA THR A 107 -0.53 -19.29 -15.34
C THR A 107 -0.90 -20.38 -14.34
N ASP A 108 -0.63 -20.18 -13.05
CA ASP A 108 -0.99 -21.10 -11.96
C ASP A 108 -2.52 -21.32 -11.89
N ALA A 109 -3.29 -20.25 -11.98
CA ALA A 109 -4.75 -20.31 -11.98
C ALA A 109 -5.32 -20.99 -13.25
N GLU A 110 -4.70 -20.78 -14.41
CA GLU A 110 -5.06 -21.44 -15.67
C GLU A 110 -4.79 -22.96 -15.64
N LEU A 111 -3.88 -23.45 -14.80
CA LEU A 111 -3.70 -24.90 -14.57
C LEU A 111 -4.87 -25.53 -13.78
N LYS A 112 -5.49 -24.80 -12.83
CA LYS A 112 -6.67 -25.28 -12.07
C LYS A 112 -7.98 -25.08 -12.84
N LEU A 113 -8.15 -23.93 -13.50
CA LEU A 113 -9.43 -23.50 -14.06
C LEU A 113 -9.51 -23.59 -15.59
N GLY A 114 -8.38 -23.68 -16.30
CA GLY A 114 -8.32 -23.36 -17.73
C GLY A 114 -8.30 -21.85 -17.97
N ARG A 115 -8.38 -21.43 -19.25
CA ARG A 115 -8.09 -20.05 -19.68
C ARG A 115 -8.83 -18.97 -18.88
N ILE A 116 -8.06 -18.00 -18.37
CA ILE A 116 -8.52 -16.83 -17.62
C ILE A 116 -8.28 -15.57 -18.45
N THR A 117 -9.26 -14.68 -18.45
CA THR A 117 -9.19 -13.38 -19.12
C THR A 117 -9.50 -12.22 -18.20
N GLU A 118 -10.45 -12.38 -17.27
CA GLU A 118 -10.97 -11.31 -16.41
C GLU A 118 -10.42 -11.41 -14.98
N ALA A 119 -10.05 -10.27 -14.38
CA ALA A 119 -9.59 -10.21 -13.00
C ALA A 119 -9.98 -8.91 -12.27
N VAL A 120 -10.12 -8.98 -10.96
CA VAL A 120 -10.04 -7.82 -10.04
C VAL A 120 -8.68 -7.88 -9.34
N ILE A 121 -7.95 -6.76 -9.32
CA ILE A 121 -6.62 -6.66 -8.71
C ILE A 121 -6.68 -5.72 -7.50
N THR A 122 -6.03 -6.08 -6.39
CA THR A 122 -6.01 -5.24 -5.19
C THR A 122 -4.97 -4.11 -5.24
N VAL A 123 -5.24 -3.03 -4.51
CA VAL A 123 -4.31 -1.92 -4.25
C VAL A 123 -4.45 -1.44 -2.79
N PRO A 124 -3.39 -0.89 -2.18
CA PRO A 124 -3.47 -0.23 -0.89
C PRO A 124 -4.49 0.92 -0.93
N ALA A 125 -5.24 1.14 0.14
CA ALA A 125 -6.23 2.22 0.21
C ALA A 125 -5.56 3.60 0.04
N PHE A 126 -4.35 3.78 0.56
CA PHE A 126 -3.58 5.02 0.44
C PHE A 126 -2.88 5.26 -0.90
N PHE A 127 -2.99 4.35 -1.89
CA PHE A 127 -2.48 4.56 -3.25
C PHE A 127 -3.16 5.75 -3.97
N ASN A 128 -2.34 6.58 -4.62
CA ASN A 128 -2.72 7.75 -5.41
C ASN A 128 -3.11 7.40 -6.87
N GLU A 129 -3.53 8.37 -7.70
CA GLU A 129 -3.97 8.09 -9.08
C GLU A 129 -2.86 7.47 -9.97
N PRO A 130 -1.59 7.95 -9.95
CA PRO A 130 -0.48 7.25 -10.59
C PRO A 130 -0.30 5.78 -10.18
N CYS A 131 -0.22 5.48 -8.88
CA CYS A 131 -0.05 4.10 -8.42
C CYS A 131 -1.20 3.19 -8.90
N ARG A 132 -2.44 3.70 -8.85
CA ARG A 132 -3.65 3.01 -9.34
C ARG A 132 -3.64 2.77 -10.86
N LYS A 133 -3.04 3.67 -11.65
CA LYS A 133 -2.84 3.47 -13.11
C LYS A 133 -1.84 2.34 -13.35
N ALA A 134 -0.69 2.42 -12.69
CA ALA A 134 0.40 1.47 -12.83
C ALA A 134 -0.03 0.02 -12.48
N THR A 135 -0.86 -0.19 -11.45
CA THR A 135 -1.44 -1.53 -11.17
C THR A 135 -2.39 -2.02 -12.28
N GLN A 136 -3.22 -1.14 -12.87
CA GLN A 136 -4.08 -1.50 -14.01
C GLN A 136 -3.24 -1.84 -15.26
N ASP A 137 -2.17 -1.09 -15.51
CA ASP A 137 -1.26 -1.35 -16.62
C ASP A 137 -0.48 -2.66 -16.44
N ALA A 138 -0.04 -2.99 -15.22
CA ALA A 138 0.57 -4.28 -14.92
C ALA A 138 -0.39 -5.45 -15.23
N GLY A 139 -1.68 -5.31 -14.94
CA GLY A 139 -2.72 -6.26 -15.34
C GLY A 139 -2.86 -6.39 -16.86
N ARG A 140 -2.91 -5.26 -17.58
CA ARG A 140 -2.95 -5.23 -19.05
C ARG A 140 -1.71 -5.88 -19.69
N LEU A 141 -0.51 -5.57 -19.18
CA LEU A 141 0.76 -6.19 -19.58
C LEU A 141 0.81 -7.69 -19.25
N ALA A 142 0.08 -8.16 -18.24
CA ALA A 142 -0.09 -9.58 -17.93
C ALA A 142 -1.14 -10.29 -18.82
N GLY A 143 -1.80 -9.57 -19.73
CA GLY A 143 -2.86 -10.11 -20.58
C GLY A 143 -4.12 -10.45 -19.77
N LEU A 144 -4.44 -9.63 -18.77
CA LEU A 144 -5.71 -9.65 -18.03
C LEU A 144 -6.54 -8.42 -18.41
N ASP A 145 -7.84 -8.62 -18.58
CA ASP A 145 -8.84 -7.56 -18.56
C ASP A 145 -9.16 -7.25 -17.09
N VAL A 146 -8.76 -6.05 -16.65
CA VAL A 146 -8.88 -5.63 -15.25
C VAL A 146 -10.26 -5.01 -15.06
N LEU A 147 -11.22 -5.83 -14.62
CA LEU A 147 -12.63 -5.45 -14.44
C LEU A 147 -12.78 -4.23 -13.53
N ASP A 148 -12.04 -4.24 -12.42
CA ASP A 148 -11.85 -3.10 -11.53
C ASP A 148 -10.60 -3.30 -10.65
N ILE A 149 -10.21 -2.27 -9.90
CA ILE A 149 -9.25 -2.35 -8.79
C ILE A 149 -9.94 -2.10 -7.45
N ILE A 150 -9.63 -2.92 -6.45
CA ILE A 150 -10.25 -2.84 -5.11
C ILE A 150 -9.23 -2.47 -4.04
N ASN A 151 -9.63 -1.66 -3.07
CA ASN A 151 -8.79 -1.36 -1.91
C ASN A 151 -8.62 -2.63 -1.03
N GLU A 152 -7.40 -2.96 -0.63
CA GLU A 152 -7.04 -4.11 0.21
C GLU A 152 -7.92 -4.25 1.48
N PRO A 153 -8.05 -3.22 2.33
CA PRO A 153 -8.94 -3.28 3.50
C PRO A 153 -10.44 -3.36 3.14
N THR A 154 -10.86 -2.87 1.98
CA THR A 154 -12.26 -3.03 1.51
C THR A 154 -12.52 -4.47 1.07
N ALA A 155 -11.56 -5.12 0.41
CA ALA A 155 -11.65 -6.54 0.07
C ALA A 155 -11.71 -7.42 1.33
N ALA A 156 -10.84 -7.18 2.31
CA ALA A 156 -10.87 -7.88 3.59
C ALA A 156 -12.21 -7.68 4.34
N ALA A 157 -12.78 -6.47 4.32
CA ALA A 157 -14.09 -6.19 4.91
C ALA A 157 -15.24 -6.93 4.20
N ILE A 158 -15.20 -7.07 2.87
CA ILE A 158 -16.17 -7.90 2.12
C ILE A 158 -16.09 -9.37 2.54
N THR A 159 -14.88 -9.93 2.65
CA THR A 159 -14.68 -11.31 3.12
C THR A 159 -15.21 -11.49 4.54
N TYR A 160 -14.93 -10.54 5.43
CA TYR A 160 -15.48 -10.51 6.79
C TYR A 160 -17.01 -10.57 6.75
N GLY A 161 -17.64 -9.66 5.99
CA GLY A 161 -19.09 -9.58 5.88
C GLY A 161 -19.75 -10.85 5.33
N VAL A 162 -19.14 -11.50 4.33
CA VAL A 162 -19.62 -12.80 3.81
C VAL A 162 -19.54 -13.89 4.87
N GLN A 163 -18.36 -14.11 5.46
CA GLN A 163 -18.16 -15.19 6.44
C GLN A 163 -19.06 -15.05 7.67
N GLN A 164 -19.39 -13.80 8.03
CA GLN A 164 -20.16 -13.46 9.22
C GLN A 164 -21.67 -13.38 8.96
N GLY A 165 -22.11 -13.56 7.71
CA GLY A 165 -23.54 -13.59 7.37
C GLY A 165 -24.20 -12.21 7.32
N PHE A 166 -23.46 -11.15 6.96
CA PHE A 166 -24.04 -9.86 6.57
C PHE A 166 -24.73 -9.90 5.20
N LEU A 167 -24.69 -11.06 4.52
CA LEU A 167 -25.06 -11.26 3.14
C LEU A 167 -25.87 -12.56 2.96
N GLY A 168 -27.03 -12.45 2.32
CA GLY A 168 -27.98 -13.54 2.06
C GLY A 168 -29.30 -13.43 2.83
N THR A 169 -30.01 -14.55 2.94
CA THR A 169 -30.92 -14.84 4.07
C THR A 169 -30.21 -15.83 5.00
N ALA A 170 -30.64 -15.98 6.25
CA ALA A 170 -30.06 -17.02 7.11
C ALA A 170 -30.25 -18.41 6.47
N ARG A 171 -29.34 -19.35 6.75
CA ARG A 171 -29.38 -20.73 6.20
C ARG A 171 -30.70 -21.45 6.50
N ASP A 172 -31.39 -21.02 7.56
CA ASP A 172 -32.61 -21.62 8.10
C ASP A 172 -33.86 -20.73 7.89
N GLY A 173 -33.79 -19.72 7.03
CA GLY A 173 -34.94 -18.89 6.62
C GLY A 173 -35.28 -17.71 7.54
N GLU A 174 -34.59 -17.56 8.68
CA GLU A 174 -34.67 -16.35 9.50
C GLU A 174 -34.20 -15.09 8.71
N PRO A 175 -34.87 -13.94 8.86
CA PRO A 175 -34.47 -12.71 8.19
C PRO A 175 -33.12 -12.20 8.71
N LEU A 176 -32.37 -11.52 7.82
CA LEU A 176 -31.02 -10.99 8.08
C LEU A 176 -30.98 -9.80 9.06
N THR A 177 -32.01 -9.63 9.89
CA THR A 177 -32.23 -8.51 10.80
C THR A 177 -31.63 -8.72 12.20
N SER A 178 -30.94 -9.84 12.43
CA SER A 178 -30.37 -10.22 13.73
C SER A 178 -28.98 -9.63 14.01
N ARG A 179 -28.19 -9.27 12.98
CA ARG A 179 -26.98 -8.46 13.14
C ARG A 179 -27.29 -6.98 12.92
N GLY A 180 -26.83 -6.14 13.83
CA GLY A 180 -26.92 -4.69 13.73
C GLY A 180 -25.89 -4.09 12.77
N ARG A 181 -25.88 -2.75 12.69
CA ARG A 181 -24.78 -1.98 12.12
C ARG A 181 -23.50 -2.26 12.90
N GLU A 182 -22.42 -2.59 12.20
CA GLU A 182 -21.07 -2.65 12.74
C GLU A 182 -20.26 -1.44 12.29
N LEU A 183 -19.37 -0.96 13.16
CA LEU A 183 -18.38 0.06 12.87
C LEU A 183 -17.01 -0.59 13.09
N VAL A 184 -16.32 -0.91 12.01
CA VAL A 184 -15.08 -1.71 12.03
C VAL A 184 -13.90 -0.85 11.65
N LEU A 185 -12.76 -1.08 12.32
CA LEU A 185 -11.47 -0.60 11.86
C LEU A 185 -10.71 -1.78 11.25
N VAL A 186 -10.32 -1.65 9.99
CA VAL A 186 -9.39 -2.56 9.32
C VAL A 186 -7.99 -1.97 9.44
N TYR A 187 -7.07 -2.74 10.02
CA TYR A 187 -5.66 -2.44 10.18
C TYR A 187 -4.89 -3.43 9.30
N ASP A 188 -4.36 -2.94 8.19
CA ASP A 188 -3.66 -3.75 7.19
C ASP A 188 -2.17 -3.41 7.21
N LEU A 189 -1.35 -4.27 7.83
CA LEU A 189 0.11 -4.10 7.88
C LEU A 189 0.75 -5.23 7.07
N GLY A 190 0.91 -4.96 5.78
CA GLY A 190 1.47 -5.88 4.80
C GLY A 190 3.00 -5.97 4.86
N GLY A 191 3.56 -6.42 3.74
CA GLY A 191 5.01 -6.58 3.55
C GLY A 191 5.76 -5.25 3.40
N GLY A 192 5.15 -4.23 2.80
CA GLY A 192 5.81 -2.93 2.62
C GLY A 192 4.88 -1.71 2.62
N THR A 193 3.58 -1.90 2.81
CA THR A 193 2.55 -0.86 2.86
C THR A 193 1.68 -1.05 4.10
N PHE A 194 1.20 0.06 4.64
CA PHE A 194 0.31 0.10 5.79
C PHE A 194 -0.94 0.91 5.46
N ASP A 195 -2.13 0.37 5.73
CA ASP A 195 -3.41 1.06 5.63
C ASP A 195 -4.22 0.94 6.92
N VAL A 196 -4.96 1.99 7.24
CA VAL A 196 -6.03 2.00 8.23
C VAL A 196 -7.30 2.51 7.56
N THR A 197 -8.40 1.77 7.71
CA THR A 197 -9.71 2.14 7.16
C THR A 197 -10.79 1.93 8.22
N VAL A 198 -11.55 3.00 8.51
CA VAL A 198 -12.78 2.91 9.30
C VAL A 198 -13.96 2.73 8.35
N MET A 199 -14.75 1.69 8.56
CA MET A 199 -15.85 1.28 7.71
C MET A 199 -17.11 0.94 8.51
N GLU A 200 -18.25 1.34 7.98
CA GLU A 200 -19.58 0.95 8.44
C GLU A 200 -20.07 -0.25 7.63
N ILE A 201 -20.52 -1.31 8.30
CA ILE A 201 -21.08 -2.52 7.69
C ILE A 201 -22.52 -2.70 8.17
N GLU A 202 -23.50 -2.60 7.29
CA GLU A 202 -24.92 -2.88 7.59
C GLU A 202 -25.65 -3.51 6.40
N LYS A 203 -26.23 -4.71 6.58
CA LYS A 203 -27.11 -5.38 5.59
C LYS A 203 -26.49 -5.44 4.18
N GLY A 204 -25.21 -5.77 4.10
CA GLY A 204 -24.44 -5.85 2.86
C GLY A 204 -23.93 -4.52 2.28
N ASN A 205 -24.22 -3.39 2.93
CA ASN A 205 -23.60 -2.11 2.60
C ASN A 205 -22.26 -2.00 3.35
N PHE A 206 -21.17 -1.83 2.59
CA PHE A 206 -19.81 -1.62 3.05
C PHE A 206 -19.44 -0.17 2.75
N ASN A 207 -19.62 0.72 3.72
CA ASN A 207 -19.42 2.14 3.56
C ASN A 207 -18.15 2.59 4.30
N THR A 208 -17.08 2.88 3.56
CA THR A 208 -15.91 3.55 4.12
C THR A 208 -16.30 4.93 4.66
N ILE A 209 -15.77 5.28 5.84
CA ILE A 209 -15.92 6.61 6.46
C ILE A 209 -14.65 7.42 6.24
N ALA A 210 -13.50 6.87 6.66
CA ALA A 210 -12.19 7.49 6.50
C ALA A 210 -11.11 6.43 6.24
N THR A 211 -10.02 6.85 5.58
CA THR A 211 -8.84 6.01 5.40
C THR A 211 -7.56 6.85 5.34
N ALA A 212 -6.49 6.33 5.91
CA ALA A 212 -5.12 6.83 5.76
C ALA A 212 -4.15 5.65 5.77
N GLY A 213 -2.87 5.90 5.51
CA GLY A 213 -1.85 4.86 5.45
C GLY A 213 -0.46 5.44 5.26
N ASP A 214 0.49 4.56 5.01
CA ASP A 214 1.87 4.87 4.67
C ASP A 214 2.37 3.81 3.67
N VAL A 215 2.70 4.25 2.45
CA VAL A 215 3.13 3.36 1.36
C VAL A 215 4.60 2.91 1.50
N TYR A 216 5.33 3.47 2.46
CA TYR A 216 6.70 3.12 2.83
C TYR A 216 6.78 2.71 4.31
N LEU A 217 5.80 1.91 4.77
CA LEU A 217 5.77 1.28 6.09
C LEU A 217 5.23 -0.16 5.98
N GLY A 218 5.99 -1.16 6.40
CA GLY A 218 5.55 -2.56 6.42
C GLY A 218 6.67 -3.51 6.83
N GLY A 219 6.39 -4.82 6.76
CA GLY A 219 7.28 -5.88 7.25
C GLY A 219 8.76 -5.82 6.83
N ILE A 220 9.08 -5.23 5.67
CA ILE A 220 10.45 -4.96 5.19
C ILE A 220 11.22 -4.02 6.13
N ASP A 221 10.56 -3.01 6.69
CA ASP A 221 11.26 -2.02 7.54
C ASP A 221 11.62 -2.64 8.90
N TRP A 222 10.77 -3.54 9.41
CA TRP A 222 11.09 -4.43 10.54
C TRP A 222 12.17 -5.45 10.19
N ASP A 223 12.24 -5.95 8.95
CA ASP A 223 13.37 -6.79 8.51
C ASP A 223 14.67 -5.98 8.50
N ASN A 224 14.65 -4.72 8.04
CA ASN A 224 15.82 -3.83 8.08
C ASN A 224 16.30 -3.57 9.52
N ARG A 225 15.39 -3.44 10.50
CA ARG A 225 15.77 -3.37 11.93
C ARG A 225 16.39 -4.65 12.46
N MET A 226 16.04 -5.81 11.90
CA MET A 226 16.66 -7.08 12.24
C MET A 226 17.99 -7.30 11.48
N VAL A 227 18.11 -6.81 10.24
CA VAL A 227 19.37 -6.71 9.49
C VAL A 227 20.38 -5.89 10.28
N ASP A 228 19.99 -4.70 10.77
CA ASP A 228 20.81 -3.86 11.66
C ASP A 228 21.32 -4.64 12.88
N LEU A 229 20.43 -5.28 13.66
CA LEU A 229 20.80 -6.00 14.89
C LEU A 229 21.81 -7.15 14.64
N ILE A 230 21.70 -7.82 13.49
CA ILE A 230 22.60 -8.91 13.11
C ILE A 230 23.91 -8.36 12.52
N ALA A 231 23.86 -7.31 11.70
CA ALA A 231 25.03 -6.63 11.13
C ALA A 231 25.90 -5.96 12.20
N GLU A 232 25.29 -5.19 13.11
CA GLU A 232 25.97 -4.54 14.25
C GLU A 232 26.67 -5.56 15.13
N ALA A 233 26.03 -6.71 15.40
CA ALA A 233 26.64 -7.81 16.15
C ALA A 233 27.80 -8.50 15.39
N PHE A 234 27.68 -8.66 14.06
CA PHE A 234 28.74 -9.22 13.23
C PHE A 234 29.95 -8.29 13.16
N LEU A 235 29.72 -7.00 12.91
CA LEU A 235 30.71 -5.93 12.86
C LEU A 235 31.45 -5.79 14.19
N ALA A 236 30.72 -5.81 15.32
CA ALA A 236 31.32 -5.75 16.66
C ALA A 236 32.19 -6.97 16.99
N GLN A 237 31.87 -8.16 16.46
CA GLN A 237 32.67 -9.38 16.68
C GLN A 237 33.85 -9.51 15.70
N HIS A 238 33.69 -9.05 14.46
CA HIS A 238 34.57 -9.42 13.34
C HIS A 238 35.22 -8.24 12.58
N GLY A 239 34.82 -6.98 12.83
CA GLY A 239 35.43 -5.80 12.22
C GLY A 239 35.17 -5.63 10.71
N HIS A 240 34.05 -6.16 10.20
CA HIS A 240 33.57 -6.01 8.83
C HIS A 240 32.04 -6.05 8.84
N ASP A 241 31.37 -5.23 8.03
CA ASP A 241 29.91 -5.20 7.95
C ASP A 241 29.42 -6.07 6.77
N PRO A 242 28.62 -7.12 7.02
CA PRO A 242 28.14 -8.00 5.95
C PRO A 242 27.22 -7.33 4.93
N ARG A 243 26.82 -6.07 5.14
CA ARG A 243 26.08 -5.25 4.15
C ARG A 243 26.99 -4.63 3.08
N GLU A 244 28.30 -4.70 3.24
CA GLU A 244 29.27 -4.22 2.23
C GLU A 244 29.40 -5.18 1.02
N ASP A 245 28.87 -6.40 1.12
CA ASP A 245 28.82 -7.40 0.05
C ASP A 245 27.36 -7.74 -0.33
N PRO A 246 26.96 -7.63 -1.61
CA PRO A 246 25.57 -7.85 -2.02
C PRO A 246 25.02 -9.28 -1.82
N GLN A 247 25.88 -10.32 -1.85
CA GLN A 247 25.42 -11.70 -1.60
C GLN A 247 25.19 -11.90 -0.10
N ALA A 248 26.14 -11.45 0.73
CA ALA A 248 26.01 -11.48 2.18
C ALA A 248 24.84 -10.61 2.69
N GLU A 249 24.58 -9.46 2.07
CA GLU A 249 23.40 -8.63 2.37
C GLU A 249 22.08 -9.36 2.05
N GLN A 250 21.99 -10.03 0.90
CA GLN A 250 20.79 -10.77 0.51
C GLN A 250 20.56 -12.02 1.38
N GLU A 251 21.63 -12.73 1.78
CA GLU A 251 21.55 -13.79 2.80
C GLU A 251 21.15 -13.23 4.18
N LEU A 252 21.67 -12.07 4.55
CA LEU A 252 21.38 -11.41 5.83
C LEU A 252 19.93 -10.93 5.92
N LEU A 253 19.38 -10.36 4.85
CA LEU A 253 17.97 -9.99 4.74
C LEU A 253 17.06 -11.22 4.89
N ARG A 254 17.43 -12.33 4.23
CA ARG A 254 16.72 -13.62 4.39
C ARG A 254 16.82 -14.13 5.84
N LYS A 255 17.99 -14.01 6.47
CA LYS A 255 18.21 -14.40 7.87
C LYS A 255 17.42 -13.54 8.84
N ALA A 256 17.34 -12.24 8.57
CA ALA A 256 16.58 -11.27 9.35
C ALA A 256 15.08 -11.60 9.30
N ASN A 257 14.51 -11.81 8.11
CA ASN A 257 13.11 -12.20 7.95
C ASN A 257 12.76 -13.51 8.67
N GLN A 258 13.60 -14.54 8.55
CA GLN A 258 13.45 -15.78 9.31
C GLN A 258 13.49 -15.55 10.84
N THR A 259 14.35 -14.65 11.31
CA THR A 259 14.50 -14.34 12.75
C THR A 259 13.29 -13.56 13.27
N LYS A 260 12.80 -12.56 12.52
CA LYS A 260 11.53 -11.86 12.78
C LYS A 260 10.36 -12.85 12.92
N HIS A 261 10.18 -13.73 11.93
CA HIS A 261 9.10 -14.72 11.94
C HIS A 261 9.22 -15.73 13.10
N ALA A 262 10.43 -16.08 13.53
CA ALA A 262 10.64 -16.93 14.70
C ALA A 262 10.35 -16.20 16.03
N LEU A 263 10.72 -14.91 16.16
CA LEU A 263 10.43 -14.09 17.34
C LEU A 263 8.93 -13.76 17.49
N THR A 264 8.16 -13.77 16.40
CA THR A 264 6.68 -13.73 16.45
C THR A 264 6.07 -14.87 17.29
N GLN A 265 6.82 -15.94 17.58
CA GLN A 265 6.37 -17.10 18.36
C GLN A 265 7.30 -17.47 19.53
N ARG A 266 8.33 -16.65 19.82
CA ARG A 266 9.38 -16.97 20.82
C ARG A 266 9.92 -15.71 21.49
N GLU A 267 10.22 -15.83 22.78
CA GLU A 267 10.87 -14.77 23.57
C GLU A 267 12.33 -14.51 23.14
N SER A 268 13.02 -15.53 22.58
CA SER A 268 14.36 -15.38 21.98
C SER A 268 14.62 -16.35 20.82
N VAL A 269 15.62 -15.99 20.01
CA VAL A 269 16.15 -16.81 18.90
C VAL A 269 17.67 -16.72 18.87
N THR A 270 18.36 -17.86 18.87
CA THR A 270 19.78 -17.92 18.54
C THR A 270 19.96 -17.72 17.03
N VAL A 271 20.53 -16.58 16.64
CA VAL A 271 20.94 -16.30 15.26
C VAL A 271 22.33 -16.89 15.04
N ALA A 272 22.43 -17.80 14.08
CA ALA A 272 23.69 -18.19 13.45
C ALA A 272 23.73 -17.63 12.02
N PHE A 273 24.80 -16.90 11.69
CA PHE A 273 25.04 -16.25 10.41
C PHE A 273 26.55 -16.31 10.08
N ALA A 274 26.92 -16.29 8.79
CA ALA A 274 28.29 -16.40 8.34
C ALA A 274 28.50 -15.54 7.07
N SER A 275 29.66 -14.90 6.98
CA SER A 275 30.12 -14.15 5.80
C SER A 275 31.66 -14.08 5.84
N ASP A 276 32.33 -13.97 4.70
CA ASP A 276 33.81 -13.97 4.57
C ASP A 276 34.51 -15.08 5.40
N GLY A 277 33.91 -16.29 5.45
CA GLY A 277 34.38 -17.40 6.27
C GLY A 277 34.28 -17.22 7.80
N ARG A 278 33.95 -16.01 8.28
CA ARG A 278 33.70 -15.67 9.68
C ARG A 278 32.29 -16.11 10.09
N ARG A 279 32.04 -16.27 11.40
CA ARG A 279 30.80 -16.86 11.94
C ARG A 279 30.33 -16.13 13.19
N LEU A 280 29.16 -15.51 13.09
CA LEU A 280 28.41 -14.96 14.20
C LEU A 280 27.50 -16.04 14.80
N ARG A 281 27.49 -16.13 16.14
CA ARG A 281 26.43 -16.78 16.90
C ARG A 281 26.02 -15.85 18.04
N THR A 282 24.84 -15.25 17.90
CA THR A 282 24.26 -14.34 18.90
C THR A 282 22.85 -14.81 19.28
N GLU A 283 22.30 -14.25 20.35
CA GLU A 283 20.90 -14.44 20.74
C GLU A 283 20.20 -13.08 20.68
N ILE A 284 19.07 -13.03 19.98
CA ILE A 284 18.22 -11.84 19.90
C ILE A 284 16.92 -12.17 20.63
N SER A 285 16.51 -11.30 21.54
CA SER A 285 15.23 -11.40 22.24
C SER A 285 14.13 -10.62 21.51
N GLN A 286 12.89 -11.03 21.73
CA GLN A 286 11.70 -10.33 21.23
C GLN A 286 11.66 -8.89 21.79
N GLN A 287 12.03 -8.70 23.07
CA GLN A 287 12.14 -7.39 23.69
C GLN A 287 13.14 -6.49 22.95
N ALA A 288 14.38 -6.93 22.72
CA ALA A 288 15.40 -6.12 22.05
C ALA A 288 15.02 -5.79 20.60
N PHE A 289 14.28 -6.68 19.93
CA PHE A 289 13.72 -6.41 18.61
C PHE A 289 12.60 -5.37 18.66
N SER A 290 11.64 -5.48 19.59
CA SER A 290 10.59 -4.48 19.80
C SER A 290 11.17 -3.10 20.13
N GLU A 291 12.19 -3.04 21.01
CA GLU A 291 12.90 -1.80 21.37
C GLU A 291 13.56 -1.13 20.16
N ARG A 292 14.08 -1.90 19.19
CA ARG A 292 14.64 -1.38 17.92
C ARG A 292 13.57 -0.97 16.89
N CYS A 293 12.28 -1.20 17.17
CA CYS A 293 11.15 -0.95 16.25
C CYS A 293 10.07 -0.01 16.79
N VAL A 294 10.25 0.63 17.96
CA VAL A 294 9.23 1.48 18.61
C VAL A 294 8.70 2.56 17.67
N ASP A 295 9.56 3.28 16.95
CA ASP A 295 9.17 4.33 16.00
C ASP A 295 8.34 3.81 14.81
N LEU A 296 8.49 2.54 14.43
CA LEU A 296 7.67 1.91 13.39
C LEU A 296 6.27 1.58 13.90
N VAL A 297 6.14 1.24 15.19
CA VAL A 297 4.83 1.05 15.86
C VAL A 297 4.17 2.42 16.13
N GLU A 298 4.92 3.42 16.58
CA GLU A 298 4.41 4.79 16.74
C GLU A 298 3.85 5.35 15.42
N ARG A 299 4.53 5.11 14.28
CA ARG A 299 4.02 5.49 12.94
C ARG A 299 2.66 4.84 12.61
N THR A 300 2.44 3.58 12.95
CA THR A 300 1.13 2.93 12.69
C THR A 300 0.05 3.48 13.62
N ILE A 301 0.34 3.64 14.91
CA ILE A 301 -0.60 4.17 15.90
C ILE A 301 -0.98 5.63 15.63
N MET A 302 -0.03 6.50 15.29
CA MET A 302 -0.32 7.88 14.86
C MET A 302 -1.25 7.93 13.64
N THR A 303 -1.09 7.00 12.71
CA THR A 303 -1.95 6.87 11.53
C THR A 303 -3.34 6.34 11.89
N VAL A 304 -3.47 5.44 12.88
CA VAL A 304 -4.77 5.02 13.42
C VAL A 304 -5.52 6.22 14.02
N HIS A 305 -4.88 7.00 14.88
CA HIS A 305 -5.49 8.21 15.46
C HIS A 305 -5.93 9.21 14.37
N LEU A 306 -5.13 9.40 13.32
CA LEU A 306 -5.49 10.26 12.19
C LEU A 306 -6.78 9.82 11.46
N VAL A 307 -7.05 8.51 11.38
CA VAL A 307 -8.28 7.97 10.76
C VAL A 307 -9.48 8.06 11.69
N LEU A 308 -9.28 7.89 13.00
CA LEU A 308 -10.31 8.10 14.01
C LEU A 308 -10.75 9.59 14.05
N ASP A 309 -9.79 10.51 14.04
CA ASP A 309 -10.02 11.96 13.90
C ASP A 309 -10.78 12.32 12.61
N ASP A 310 -10.35 11.78 11.46
CA ASP A 310 -11.02 12.02 10.17
C ASP A 310 -12.43 11.40 10.08
N ALA A 311 -12.68 10.32 10.82
CA ALA A 311 -14.00 9.70 10.93
C ALA A 311 -14.91 10.38 11.97
N GLY A 312 -14.32 11.12 12.92
CA GLY A 312 -15.03 11.80 14.01
C GLY A 312 -15.54 10.84 15.10
N ILE A 313 -14.75 9.81 15.44
CA ILE A 313 -15.10 8.77 16.42
C ILE A 313 -13.89 8.46 17.34
N ASP A 314 -14.16 7.88 18.51
CA ASP A 314 -13.13 7.36 19.41
C ASP A 314 -13.07 5.82 19.40
N TRP A 315 -12.03 5.22 20.00
CA TRP A 315 -11.91 3.76 20.16
C TRP A 315 -13.19 3.06 20.67
N PRO A 316 -13.94 3.58 21.68
CA PRO A 316 -15.13 2.92 22.20
C PRO A 316 -16.35 2.90 21.25
N ASP A 317 -16.33 3.68 20.16
CA ASP A 317 -17.36 3.62 19.11
C ASP A 317 -17.17 2.42 18.17
N LEU A 318 -15.94 1.88 18.09
CA LEU A 318 -15.63 0.73 17.26
C LEU A 318 -16.27 -0.53 17.83
N THR A 319 -16.93 -1.30 16.95
CA THR A 319 -17.44 -2.64 17.28
C THR A 319 -16.43 -3.75 16.99
N ARG A 320 -15.35 -3.46 16.24
CA ARG A 320 -14.38 -4.47 15.79
C ARG A 320 -13.03 -3.90 15.36
N LEU A 321 -11.97 -4.66 15.63
CA LEU A 321 -10.64 -4.51 15.03
C LEU A 321 -10.35 -5.72 14.13
N ILE A 322 -10.21 -5.50 12.83
CA ILE A 322 -9.88 -6.53 11.83
C ILE A 322 -8.41 -6.37 11.46
N LEU A 323 -7.61 -7.43 11.62
CA LEU A 323 -6.18 -7.43 11.28
C LEU A 323 -5.93 -8.15 9.95
N VAL A 324 -5.20 -7.49 9.04
CA VAL A 324 -4.87 -7.97 7.69
C VAL A 324 -3.37 -7.79 7.44
N GLY A 325 -2.78 -8.64 6.59
CA GLY A 325 -1.34 -8.60 6.31
C GLY A 325 -0.49 -9.30 7.37
N GLY A 326 0.50 -10.07 6.90
CA GLY A 326 1.30 -10.96 7.76
C GLY A 326 2.09 -10.28 8.88
N SER A 327 2.42 -8.99 8.77
CA SER A 327 3.18 -8.27 9.81
C SER A 327 2.33 -8.01 11.06
N THR A 328 1.00 -7.99 10.95
CA THR A 328 0.09 -7.94 12.11
C THR A 328 0.18 -9.17 13.00
N ARG A 329 0.93 -10.22 12.62
CA ARG A 329 1.18 -11.39 13.45
C ARG A 329 2.12 -11.08 14.63
N MET A 330 2.97 -10.06 14.54
CA MET A 330 3.95 -9.68 15.57
C MET A 330 3.27 -9.24 16.89
N PRO A 331 3.70 -9.74 18.07
CA PRO A 331 3.10 -9.37 19.36
C PRO A 331 3.07 -7.86 19.62
N MET A 332 4.18 -7.14 19.36
CA MET A 332 4.28 -5.68 19.54
C MET A 332 3.17 -4.86 18.83
N ILE A 333 2.59 -5.39 17.75
CA ILE A 333 1.47 -4.76 17.04
C ILE A 333 0.13 -5.10 17.71
N ARG A 334 -0.01 -6.34 18.19
CA ARG A 334 -1.24 -6.84 18.82
C ARG A 334 -1.42 -6.25 20.21
N ASP A 335 -0.38 -6.29 21.01
CA ASP A 335 -0.39 -5.89 22.40
C ASP A 335 -0.67 -4.38 22.53
N GLU A 336 -0.05 -3.55 21.69
CA GLU A 336 -0.29 -2.11 21.62
C GLU A 336 -1.72 -1.78 21.16
N LEU A 337 -2.21 -2.44 20.09
CA LEU A 337 -3.60 -2.25 19.64
C LEU A 337 -4.63 -2.66 20.69
N GLN A 338 -4.40 -3.76 21.43
CA GLN A 338 -5.29 -4.18 22.52
C GLN A 338 -5.21 -3.23 23.74
N GLN A 339 -4.02 -2.71 24.05
CA GLN A 339 -3.80 -1.75 25.13
C GLN A 339 -4.50 -0.41 24.87
N LEU A 340 -4.40 0.13 23.65
CA LEU A 340 -4.97 1.42 23.29
C LEU A 340 -6.49 1.38 23.08
N SER A 341 -7.00 0.30 22.49
CA SER A 341 -8.43 0.15 22.20
C SER A 341 -9.25 -0.38 23.38
N GLY A 342 -8.65 -1.19 24.25
CA GLY A 342 -9.38 -2.02 25.22
C GLY A 342 -10.19 -3.16 24.60
N MET A 343 -10.00 -3.47 23.31
CA MET A 343 -10.80 -4.43 22.55
C MET A 343 -10.09 -5.78 22.36
N GLU A 344 -10.87 -6.83 22.08
CA GLU A 344 -10.34 -8.07 21.53
C GLU A 344 -10.14 -7.94 20.01
N LEU A 345 -8.99 -8.43 19.52
CA LEU A 345 -8.68 -8.45 18.08
C LEU A 345 -9.46 -9.57 17.39
N ASP A 346 -10.13 -9.26 16.27
CA ASP A 346 -10.81 -10.28 15.48
C ASP A 346 -9.77 -11.24 14.83
N ARG A 347 -10.09 -12.53 14.84
CA ARG A 347 -9.24 -13.62 14.31
C ARG A 347 -10.02 -14.55 13.37
N SER A 348 -11.18 -14.13 12.88
CA SER A 348 -12.00 -14.93 11.95
C SER A 348 -11.43 -14.98 10.53
N LEU A 349 -10.71 -13.93 10.11
CA LEU A 349 -10.03 -13.88 8.81
C LEU A 349 -8.65 -14.54 8.83
N SER A 350 -8.27 -15.14 7.70
CA SER A 350 -6.88 -15.46 7.36
C SER A 350 -6.18 -14.19 6.86
N PRO A 351 -5.18 -13.62 7.58
CA PRO A 351 -4.55 -12.34 7.22
C PRO A 351 -3.82 -12.34 5.87
N ASP A 352 -3.52 -13.52 5.32
CA ASP A 352 -2.75 -13.71 4.09
C ASP A 352 -3.65 -14.14 2.89
N GLU A 353 -4.96 -14.28 3.09
CA GLU A 353 -5.92 -14.72 2.05
C GLU A 353 -7.19 -13.86 1.96
N ALA A 354 -7.60 -13.18 3.03
CA ALA A 354 -8.87 -12.46 3.07
C ALA A 354 -9.00 -11.33 2.03
N VAL A 355 -7.86 -10.78 1.59
CA VAL A 355 -7.77 -9.78 0.51
C VAL A 355 -8.10 -10.41 -0.85
N SER A 356 -7.46 -11.53 -1.22
CA SER A 356 -7.75 -12.21 -2.51
C SER A 356 -9.16 -12.79 -2.53
N HIS A 357 -9.66 -13.30 -1.40
CA HIS A 357 -11.05 -13.75 -1.24
C HIS A 357 -12.04 -12.61 -1.51
N GLY A 358 -11.75 -11.42 -0.99
CA GLY A 358 -12.60 -10.24 -1.14
C GLY A 358 -12.61 -9.72 -2.58
N ALA A 359 -11.45 -9.75 -3.24
CA ALA A 359 -11.33 -9.46 -4.66
C ALA A 359 -12.10 -10.47 -5.52
N ALA A 360 -12.07 -11.76 -5.19
CA ALA A 360 -12.77 -12.82 -5.94
C ALA A 360 -14.30 -12.71 -5.76
N LEU A 361 -14.75 -12.42 -4.53
CA LEU A 361 -16.13 -12.05 -4.23
C LEU A 361 -16.55 -10.84 -5.06
N TYR A 362 -15.75 -9.77 -5.11
CA TYR A 362 -16.05 -8.55 -5.87
C TYR A 362 -16.10 -8.81 -7.37
N ALA A 363 -15.16 -9.58 -7.91
CA ALA A 363 -15.15 -10.00 -9.31
C ALA A 363 -16.44 -10.74 -9.70
N GLY A 364 -16.92 -11.66 -8.84
CA GLY A 364 -18.21 -12.33 -9.03
C GLY A 364 -19.41 -11.39 -9.07
N MET A 365 -19.42 -10.33 -8.26
CA MET A 365 -20.47 -9.30 -8.29
C MET A 365 -20.48 -8.52 -9.61
N LEU A 366 -19.29 -8.20 -10.15
CA LEU A 366 -19.15 -7.45 -11.40
C LEU A 366 -19.66 -8.28 -12.59
N SER A 367 -19.21 -9.53 -12.74
CA SER A 367 -19.60 -10.37 -13.89
C SER A 367 -21.02 -10.96 -13.80
N ALA A 368 -21.63 -11.02 -12.61
CA ALA A 368 -23.08 -11.28 -12.48
C ALA A 368 -23.94 -10.11 -12.98
N GLY A 369 -23.42 -8.88 -12.88
CA GLY A 369 -24.06 -7.65 -13.32
C GLY A 369 -25.32 -7.27 -12.50
N ALA A 370 -25.90 -6.11 -12.82
CA ALA A 370 -27.00 -5.50 -12.06
C ALA A 370 -28.36 -6.25 -12.09
N LYS A 371 -28.39 -7.52 -12.53
CA LYS A 371 -29.56 -8.38 -12.53
C LYS A 371 -29.65 -9.28 -11.30
N ASP A 372 -28.52 -9.69 -10.73
CA ASP A 372 -28.51 -10.41 -9.46
C ASP A 372 -27.97 -9.49 -8.36
N LYS A 373 -28.82 -9.19 -7.38
CA LYS A 373 -28.43 -8.37 -6.24
C LYS A 373 -27.93 -9.30 -5.15
N THR A 374 -26.63 -9.52 -5.13
CA THR A 374 -25.86 -10.23 -4.09
C THR A 374 -26.04 -9.67 -2.66
N GLY A 375 -26.83 -8.61 -2.48
CA GLY A 375 -26.97 -7.82 -1.26
C GLY A 375 -25.88 -6.77 -1.08
N ILE A 376 -24.83 -6.78 -1.93
CA ILE A 376 -23.59 -6.07 -1.68
C ILE A 376 -23.61 -4.69 -2.32
N SER A 377 -23.21 -3.68 -1.55
CA SER A 377 -23.01 -2.31 -2.01
C SER A 377 -21.73 -1.76 -1.38
N VAL A 378 -20.76 -1.33 -2.20
CA VAL A 378 -19.47 -0.82 -1.74
C VAL A 378 -19.41 0.69 -1.98
N THR A 379 -19.06 1.47 -0.96
CA THR A 379 -18.83 2.92 -1.07
C THR A 379 -17.47 3.27 -0.50
N ASN A 380 -16.52 3.54 -1.40
CA ASN A 380 -15.15 3.95 -1.07
C ASN A 380 -15.04 5.48 -0.90
N VAL A 381 -13.92 5.93 -0.35
CA VAL A 381 -13.51 7.35 -0.28
C VAL A 381 -12.13 7.55 -0.93
N ASN A 382 -11.75 8.79 -1.23
CA ASN A 382 -10.38 9.13 -1.66
C ASN A 382 -9.45 9.36 -0.46
N SER A 383 -8.24 8.80 -0.52
CA SER A 383 -7.22 8.89 0.53
C SER A 383 -6.53 10.27 0.62
N HIS A 384 -6.46 11.02 -0.49
CA HIS A 384 -5.71 12.28 -0.60
C HIS A 384 -6.53 13.46 -1.12
N ASP A 385 -6.13 14.68 -0.74
CA ASP A 385 -6.64 15.92 -1.32
C ASP A 385 -6.28 16.03 -2.80
N LEU A 386 -7.28 15.96 -3.69
CA LEU A 386 -7.11 16.26 -5.11
C LEU A 386 -7.29 17.77 -5.36
N GLY A 387 -6.35 18.38 -6.07
CA GLY A 387 -6.33 19.83 -6.28
C GLY A 387 -5.67 20.31 -7.57
N VAL A 388 -5.72 21.62 -7.75
CA VAL A 388 -5.06 22.37 -8.83
C VAL A 388 -4.05 23.34 -8.21
N LEU A 389 -2.84 23.44 -8.77
CA LEU A 389 -1.93 24.53 -8.42
C LEU A 389 -2.38 25.81 -9.12
N ALA A 390 -2.64 26.85 -8.34
CA ALA A 390 -3.12 28.16 -8.81
C ALA A 390 -2.38 29.29 -8.09
N VAL A 391 -2.55 30.52 -8.58
CA VAL A 391 -2.04 31.72 -7.91
C VAL A 391 -3.13 32.33 -7.03
N ASP A 392 -2.79 32.58 -5.77
CA ASP A 392 -3.63 33.28 -4.82
C ASP A 392 -3.73 34.78 -5.19
N PRO A 393 -4.94 35.33 -5.42
CA PRO A 393 -5.12 36.67 -5.98
C PRO A 393 -4.76 37.82 -5.03
N LYS A 394 -4.52 37.54 -3.74
CA LYS A 394 -4.18 38.55 -2.71
C LYS A 394 -2.69 38.61 -2.43
N SER A 395 -2.03 37.46 -2.43
CA SER A 395 -0.59 37.34 -2.16
C SER A 395 0.27 37.18 -3.42
N ASN A 396 -0.34 36.88 -4.57
CA ASN A 396 0.31 36.53 -5.83
C ASN A 396 1.36 35.40 -5.69
N LYS A 397 1.12 34.45 -4.77
CA LYS A 397 1.96 33.26 -4.54
C LYS A 397 1.24 31.98 -5.00
N PRO A 398 1.99 30.91 -5.34
CA PRO A 398 1.42 29.57 -5.58
C PRO A 398 0.64 29.06 -4.36
N ARG A 399 -0.48 28.38 -4.64
CA ARG A 399 -1.39 27.81 -3.64
C ARG A 399 -2.13 26.60 -4.22
N ARG A 400 -2.20 25.49 -3.48
CA ARG A 400 -3.09 24.37 -3.84
C ARG A 400 -4.54 24.81 -3.64
N LYS A 401 -5.33 24.78 -4.72
CA LYS A 401 -6.79 24.84 -4.64
C LYS A 401 -7.33 23.41 -4.59
N ILE A 402 -7.72 22.97 -3.40
CA ILE A 402 -8.43 21.70 -3.20
C ILE A 402 -9.75 21.73 -3.99
N MET A 403 -9.96 20.66 -4.77
CA MET A 403 -11.13 20.39 -5.60
C MET A 403 -12.01 19.33 -4.91
N ILE A 404 -11.41 18.20 -4.55
CA ILE A 404 -12.04 17.08 -3.84
C ILE A 404 -11.16 16.83 -2.60
N PRO A 405 -11.62 17.14 -1.37
CA PRO A 405 -10.88 16.86 -0.14
C PRO A 405 -10.68 15.36 0.08
N ARG A 406 -9.69 14.95 0.87
CA ARG A 406 -9.61 13.55 1.37
C ARG A 406 -10.90 13.13 2.08
N ASN A 407 -11.13 11.82 2.14
CA ASN A 407 -12.33 11.16 2.68
C ASN A 407 -13.66 11.60 2.05
N SER A 408 -13.64 12.13 0.83
CA SER A 408 -14.85 12.34 0.02
C SER A 408 -15.34 11.00 -0.56
N LYS A 409 -16.62 10.68 -0.36
CA LYS A 409 -17.25 9.47 -0.94
C LYS A 409 -17.19 9.49 -2.47
N LEU A 410 -16.89 8.33 -3.05
CA LEU A 410 -16.74 8.13 -4.49
C LEU A 410 -17.98 7.46 -5.10
N PRO A 411 -18.34 7.75 -6.36
CA PRO A 411 -17.70 8.72 -7.27
C PRO A 411 -18.00 10.18 -6.89
N ALA A 412 -17.00 11.06 -7.07
CA ALA A 412 -17.05 12.47 -6.70
C ALA A 412 -16.94 13.40 -7.91
N ARG A 413 -17.67 14.53 -7.90
CA ARG A 413 -17.62 15.56 -8.95
C ARG A 413 -17.47 16.95 -8.35
N LYS A 414 -16.52 17.73 -8.87
CA LYS A 414 -16.36 19.15 -8.49
C LYS A 414 -16.05 20.03 -9.69
N THR A 415 -16.89 21.05 -9.92
CA THR A 415 -16.52 22.21 -10.75
C THR A 415 -16.03 23.34 -9.86
N VAL A 416 -14.92 23.98 -10.25
CA VAL A 416 -14.44 25.25 -9.67
C VAL A 416 -14.10 26.20 -10.80
N ARG A 417 -14.54 27.45 -10.67
CA ARG A 417 -14.17 28.54 -11.56
C ARG A 417 -12.83 29.12 -11.14
N PHE A 418 -11.97 29.35 -12.12
CA PHE A 418 -10.69 30.03 -12.06
C PHE A 418 -10.71 31.19 -13.07
N ARG A 419 -9.66 32.03 -13.12
CA ARG A 419 -9.56 33.11 -14.10
C ARG A 419 -8.14 33.30 -14.66
N THR A 420 -8.03 33.89 -15.85
CA THR A 420 -6.76 34.32 -16.44
C THR A 420 -6.03 35.34 -15.54
N HIS A 421 -4.71 35.17 -15.43
CA HIS A 421 -3.82 35.97 -14.58
C HIS A 421 -3.35 37.27 -15.24
N VAL A 422 -3.25 37.30 -16.58
CA VAL A 422 -2.73 38.44 -17.38
C VAL A 422 -3.64 38.78 -18.58
N ASN A 423 -3.46 39.99 -19.14
CA ASN A 423 -4.10 40.39 -20.39
C ASN A 423 -3.39 39.74 -21.58
N ASN A 424 -4.12 39.41 -22.65
CA ASN A 424 -3.61 38.69 -23.82
C ASN A 424 -2.95 37.34 -23.45
N GLN A 425 -3.45 36.70 -22.39
CA GLN A 425 -3.03 35.38 -21.95
C GLN A 425 -3.23 34.37 -23.09
N ALA A 426 -2.13 33.87 -23.66
CA ALA A 426 -2.15 33.01 -24.85
C ALA A 426 -2.52 31.55 -24.58
N ASN A 427 -2.31 31.09 -23.34
CA ASN A 427 -2.63 29.73 -22.89
C ASN A 427 -3.06 29.72 -21.40
N VAL A 428 -3.69 28.63 -20.96
CA VAL A 428 -4.14 28.41 -19.59
C VAL A 428 -3.65 27.03 -19.13
N LYS A 429 -2.71 27.00 -18.19
CA LYS A 429 -2.05 25.79 -17.68
C LYS A 429 -2.62 25.36 -16.33
N ILE A 430 -3.42 24.29 -16.33
CA ILE A 430 -4.01 23.67 -15.15
C ILE A 430 -3.10 22.51 -14.75
N GLN A 431 -2.27 22.71 -13.71
CA GLN A 431 -1.44 21.66 -13.12
C GLN A 431 -2.21 20.98 -11.98
N ILE A 432 -2.32 19.66 -12.06
CA ILE A 432 -3.19 18.82 -11.23
C ILE A 432 -2.30 18.04 -10.26
N VAL A 433 -2.64 18.08 -8.97
CA VAL A 433 -1.82 17.51 -7.89
C VAL A 433 -2.67 16.77 -6.85
N GLU A 434 -2.04 15.80 -6.20
CA GLU A 434 -2.58 14.99 -5.11
C GLU A 434 -1.72 15.21 -3.85
N GLY A 435 -2.36 15.45 -2.70
CA GLY A 435 -1.65 15.63 -1.43
C GLY A 435 -0.78 16.91 -1.32
N GLY A 436 0.24 16.86 -0.46
CA GLY A 436 1.19 17.93 -0.17
C GLY A 436 0.70 19.07 0.73
N ASP A 437 1.40 20.20 0.74
CA ASP A 437 1.12 21.38 1.58
C ASP A 437 0.19 22.42 0.90
N LYS A 438 -0.17 23.48 1.65
CA LYS A 438 -1.06 24.57 1.17
C LYS A 438 -0.50 25.35 -0.04
N ARG A 439 0.81 25.30 -0.32
CA ARG A 439 1.48 25.90 -1.49
C ARG A 439 1.55 24.92 -2.68
N GLY A 440 1.49 23.62 -2.41
CA GLY A 440 1.72 22.54 -3.38
C GLY A 440 3.09 21.86 -3.25
N ILE A 441 3.84 22.14 -2.17
CA ILE A 441 5.11 21.46 -1.88
C ILE A 441 4.82 20.05 -1.37
N ASN A 442 5.64 19.06 -1.78
CA ASN A 442 5.45 17.63 -1.51
C ASN A 442 4.07 17.09 -1.97
N ALA A 443 3.50 17.68 -3.02
CA ALA A 443 2.29 17.17 -3.68
C ALA A 443 2.67 16.33 -4.91
N THR A 444 2.10 15.14 -5.04
CA THR A 444 2.32 14.27 -6.21
C THR A 444 1.71 14.93 -7.45
N PRO A 445 2.48 15.18 -8.52
CA PRO A 445 1.91 15.66 -9.78
C PRO A 445 1.12 14.52 -10.44
N ILE A 446 -0.18 14.71 -10.66
CA ILE A 446 -0.99 13.74 -11.43
C ILE A 446 -0.81 14.01 -12.94
N GLY A 447 -0.75 15.28 -13.32
CA GLY A 447 -0.60 15.67 -14.73
C GLY A 447 -0.91 17.14 -15.01
N LYS A 448 -0.99 17.48 -16.30
CA LYS A 448 -1.24 18.85 -16.80
C LYS A 448 -2.31 18.89 -17.89
N CYS A 449 -3.15 19.92 -17.83
CA CYS A 449 -4.13 20.28 -18.86
C CYS A 449 -3.79 21.69 -19.36
N VAL A 450 -3.51 21.84 -20.66
CA VAL A 450 -3.01 23.09 -21.25
C VAL A 450 -3.92 23.55 -22.37
N VAL A 451 -4.81 24.50 -22.07
CA VAL A 451 -5.59 25.17 -23.10
C VAL A 451 -4.66 26.12 -23.87
N ALA A 452 -4.28 25.73 -25.08
CA ALA A 452 -3.50 26.54 -26.02
C ALA A 452 -4.39 27.48 -26.85
N ASP A 453 -3.75 28.35 -27.65
CA ASP A 453 -4.35 29.20 -28.68
C ASP A 453 -5.59 30.00 -28.22
N LEU A 454 -5.46 30.67 -27.07
CA LEU A 454 -6.48 31.62 -26.64
C LEU A 454 -6.51 32.83 -27.58
N PRO A 455 -7.70 33.38 -27.91
CA PRO A 455 -7.83 34.50 -28.84
C PRO A 455 -6.97 35.70 -28.44
N LYS A 456 -6.27 36.30 -29.42
CA LYS A 456 -5.59 37.59 -29.23
C LYS A 456 -6.63 38.63 -28.78
N GLY A 457 -6.38 39.29 -27.65
CA GLY A 457 -7.37 40.14 -26.97
C GLY A 457 -8.00 39.54 -25.71
N THR A 458 -7.76 38.25 -25.39
CA THR A 458 -8.32 37.60 -24.19
C THR A 458 -8.00 38.41 -22.91
N PRO A 459 -9.01 38.95 -22.20
CA PRO A 459 -8.78 39.80 -21.04
C PRO A 459 -8.18 39.07 -19.83
N LYS A 460 -7.51 39.82 -18.95
CA LYS A 460 -7.29 39.39 -17.57
C LYS A 460 -8.62 39.25 -16.85
N GLY A 461 -8.82 38.14 -16.16
CA GLY A 461 -10.06 37.86 -15.44
C GLY A 461 -11.12 37.06 -16.24
N THR A 462 -10.83 36.66 -17.48
CA THR A 462 -11.69 35.73 -18.24
C THR A 462 -11.83 34.41 -17.51
N ASN A 463 -13.06 33.90 -17.44
CA ASN A 463 -13.39 32.74 -16.63
C ASN A 463 -12.95 31.42 -17.28
N VAL A 464 -12.37 30.54 -16.47
CA VAL A 464 -11.97 29.17 -16.79
C VAL A 464 -12.70 28.25 -15.82
N ASP A 465 -13.65 27.44 -16.29
CA ASP A 465 -14.31 26.42 -15.48
C ASP A 465 -13.55 25.10 -15.59
N VAL A 466 -13.04 24.61 -14.46
CA VAL A 466 -12.34 23.33 -14.34
C VAL A 466 -13.23 22.37 -13.57
N ARG A 467 -13.49 21.18 -14.13
CA ARG A 467 -14.28 20.12 -13.50
C ARG A 467 -13.43 18.88 -13.30
N PHE A 468 -13.38 18.39 -12.07
CA PHE A 468 -12.88 17.05 -11.73
C PHE A 468 -14.06 16.08 -11.70
N ASP A 469 -13.90 14.96 -12.38
CA ASP A 469 -14.75 13.76 -12.31
C ASP A 469 -13.88 12.62 -11.80
N TYR A 470 -14.12 12.18 -10.55
CA TYR A 470 -13.36 11.12 -9.91
C TYR A 470 -14.26 9.91 -9.71
N ARG A 471 -13.88 8.78 -10.31
CA ARG A 471 -14.67 7.54 -10.40
C ARG A 471 -14.56 6.71 -9.10
N ALA A 472 -15.37 5.65 -9.00
CA ALA A 472 -15.41 4.75 -7.82
C ALA A 472 -14.12 3.93 -7.61
N ASP A 473 -13.43 3.66 -8.72
CA ASP A 473 -12.15 2.96 -8.87
C ASP A 473 -10.92 3.86 -8.57
N GLY A 474 -11.13 5.14 -8.22
CA GLY A 474 -10.06 6.10 -8.02
C GLY A 474 -9.35 6.56 -9.31
N ARG A 475 -10.02 6.56 -10.47
CA ARG A 475 -9.51 7.15 -11.72
C ARG A 475 -10.01 8.58 -11.92
N LEU A 476 -9.14 9.51 -12.31
CA LEU A 476 -9.46 10.94 -12.48
C LEU A 476 -9.56 11.38 -13.93
N THR A 477 -10.69 12.02 -14.25
CA THR A 477 -10.87 12.79 -15.49
C THR A 477 -11.00 14.28 -15.15
N VAL A 478 -10.29 15.14 -15.87
CA VAL A 478 -10.36 16.60 -15.71
C VAL A 478 -10.83 17.24 -17.00
N HIS A 479 -11.83 18.11 -16.91
CA HIS A 479 -12.35 18.90 -18.04
C HIS A 479 -12.09 20.39 -17.80
N ALA A 480 -11.74 21.11 -18.86
CA ALA A 480 -11.60 22.57 -18.85
C ALA A 480 -12.54 23.22 -19.87
N SER A 481 -13.03 24.42 -19.59
CA SER A 481 -13.76 25.24 -20.56
C SER A 481 -13.64 26.72 -20.22
N LEU A 482 -13.79 27.59 -21.22
CA LEU A 482 -13.76 29.04 -21.02
C LEU A 482 -15.12 29.61 -21.48
N PRO A 483 -16.12 29.77 -20.60
CA PRO A 483 -17.52 30.02 -21.03
C PRO A 483 -17.77 31.30 -21.83
N GLU A 484 -16.80 32.23 -21.85
CA GLU A 484 -16.84 33.49 -22.60
C GLU A 484 -16.33 33.35 -24.05
N ILE A 485 -15.77 32.20 -24.40
CA ILE A 485 -15.22 31.86 -25.72
C ILE A 485 -15.94 30.57 -26.14
N ASP A 486 -16.47 30.49 -27.37
CA ASP A 486 -17.19 29.28 -27.82
C ASP A 486 -16.24 28.15 -28.25
N ARG A 487 -15.33 27.80 -27.33
CA ARG A 487 -14.40 26.67 -27.37
C ARG A 487 -14.58 25.85 -26.10
N LYS A 488 -15.38 24.79 -26.19
CA LYS A 488 -15.42 23.71 -25.18
C LYS A 488 -14.25 22.77 -25.45
N ILE A 489 -13.20 22.86 -24.64
CA ILE A 489 -11.96 22.10 -24.86
C ILE A 489 -11.91 20.93 -23.88
N THR A 490 -12.60 19.85 -24.22
CA THR A 490 -12.43 18.56 -23.54
C THR A 490 -11.01 18.06 -23.80
N MET A 491 -10.12 18.28 -22.83
CA MET A 491 -8.76 17.74 -22.85
C MET A 491 -8.72 16.42 -22.10
N THR A 492 -8.06 15.41 -22.67
CA THR A 492 -7.60 14.26 -21.90
C THR A 492 -6.41 14.68 -21.03
N LEU A 493 -6.34 14.16 -19.81
CA LEU A 493 -5.22 14.42 -18.90
C LEU A 493 -3.92 13.81 -19.44
N ASN A 494 -2.94 14.65 -19.76
CA ASN A 494 -1.56 14.17 -19.93
C ASN A 494 -0.98 13.94 -18.53
N ARG A 495 -0.72 12.67 -18.19
CA ARG A 495 -0.25 12.23 -16.86
C ARG A 495 1.25 12.53 -16.68
N ALA A 496 1.67 12.64 -15.42
CA ALA A 496 3.07 12.86 -15.08
C ALA A 496 3.88 11.58 -14.82
N ALA A 497 3.21 10.43 -14.68
CA ALA A 497 3.79 9.12 -14.43
C ALA A 497 2.85 7.99 -14.92
N GLY A 498 3.41 6.78 -15.04
CA GLY A 498 2.75 5.60 -15.61
C GLY A 498 2.83 5.55 -17.15
N LEU A 499 2.83 4.34 -17.69
CA LEU A 499 3.11 4.07 -19.11
C LEU A 499 2.06 4.64 -20.09
N SER A 500 2.54 5.12 -21.24
CA SER A 500 1.74 5.41 -22.44
C SER A 500 1.30 4.14 -23.18
N ASP A 501 0.33 4.26 -24.09
CA ASP A 501 -0.14 3.13 -24.90
C ASP A 501 0.95 2.55 -25.83
N ASP A 502 1.89 3.38 -26.31
CA ASP A 502 3.01 2.94 -27.14
C ASP A 502 4.06 2.16 -26.32
N GLU A 503 4.41 2.65 -25.13
CA GLU A 503 5.27 1.92 -24.17
C GLU A 503 4.62 0.60 -23.73
N ILE A 504 3.31 0.59 -23.47
CA ILE A 504 2.57 -0.65 -23.16
C ILE A 504 2.65 -1.62 -24.34
N GLY A 505 2.56 -1.14 -25.58
CA GLY A 505 2.76 -1.96 -26.78
C GLY A 505 4.16 -2.59 -26.85
N THR A 506 5.20 -1.78 -26.66
CA THR A 506 6.60 -2.22 -26.63
C THR A 506 6.86 -3.24 -25.52
N TRP A 507 6.45 -2.95 -24.28
CA TRP A 507 6.65 -3.85 -23.15
C TRP A 507 5.83 -5.13 -23.26
N THR A 508 4.60 -5.09 -23.79
CA THR A 508 3.81 -6.31 -24.08
C THR A 508 4.59 -7.22 -25.03
N LYS A 509 5.12 -6.67 -26.13
CA LYS A 509 5.91 -7.44 -27.09
C LYS A 509 7.15 -8.07 -26.43
N ARG A 510 7.95 -7.30 -25.69
CA ARG A 510 9.17 -7.82 -25.03
C ARG A 510 8.86 -8.88 -23.95
N LEU A 511 7.73 -8.75 -23.25
CA LEU A 511 7.24 -9.75 -22.29
C LEU A 511 6.78 -11.05 -22.97
N ASP A 512 6.21 -10.96 -24.18
CA ASP A 512 5.78 -12.11 -24.98
C ASP A 512 6.96 -12.79 -25.71
N GLU A 513 8.01 -12.04 -26.06
CA GLU A 513 9.29 -12.55 -26.57
C GLU A 513 10.15 -13.23 -25.46
N GLY A 514 9.81 -12.99 -24.18
CA GLY A 514 10.43 -13.69 -23.04
C GLY A 514 11.57 -12.95 -22.35
N LEU A 515 11.44 -11.62 -22.17
CA LEU A 515 12.32 -10.69 -21.43
C LEU A 515 13.41 -11.31 -20.51
N SER A 516 14.51 -11.77 -21.11
CA SER A 516 15.57 -12.52 -20.43
C SER A 516 16.78 -11.66 -20.05
N ASP A 517 17.71 -12.22 -19.26
CA ASP A 517 18.99 -11.57 -18.92
C ASP A 517 19.73 -11.04 -20.16
N ALA A 518 19.84 -11.89 -21.19
CA ALA A 518 20.50 -11.56 -22.45
C ALA A 518 19.76 -10.48 -23.25
N MET A 519 18.44 -10.41 -23.13
CA MET A 519 17.65 -9.33 -23.74
C MET A 519 17.89 -8.00 -23.03
N LEU A 520 17.86 -7.97 -21.70
CA LEU A 520 18.12 -6.77 -20.89
C LEU A 520 19.55 -6.25 -21.09
N ALA A 521 20.55 -7.12 -21.04
CA ALA A 521 21.95 -6.76 -21.29
C ALA A 521 22.19 -6.28 -22.73
N GLY A 522 21.36 -6.72 -23.69
CA GLY A 522 21.39 -6.30 -25.10
C GLY A 522 20.65 -4.98 -25.40
N MET A 523 19.89 -4.42 -24.46
CA MET A 523 19.19 -3.14 -24.66
C MET A 523 20.19 -1.98 -24.71
N VAL A 524 20.15 -1.21 -25.80
CA VAL A 524 20.92 0.03 -25.92
C VAL A 524 20.34 1.08 -24.96
N GLU A 525 21.20 1.88 -24.34
CA GLU A 525 20.75 3.03 -23.54
C GLU A 525 20.10 4.06 -24.47
N GLY A 526 18.78 4.27 -24.31
CA GLY A 526 17.98 5.16 -25.16
C GLY A 526 16.75 4.50 -25.84
N ASP A 527 16.60 3.18 -25.82
CA ASP A 527 15.46 2.48 -26.48
C ASP A 527 14.12 2.56 -25.69
N ASP A 528 14.13 3.16 -24.50
CA ASP A 528 12.98 3.23 -23.55
C ASP A 528 12.83 4.61 -22.87
N GLY A 529 13.27 5.68 -23.53
CA GLY A 529 13.01 7.05 -23.08
C GLY A 529 12.14 7.81 -24.08
N PRO A 530 11.38 8.85 -23.66
CA PRO A 530 10.95 9.87 -24.59
C PRO A 530 12.19 10.51 -25.23
N ALA A 531 12.06 11.06 -26.44
CA ALA A 531 13.10 11.91 -26.99
C ALA A 531 13.42 13.02 -25.98
N ASP A 532 14.68 13.09 -25.55
CA ASP A 532 15.12 14.16 -24.67
C ASP A 532 15.04 15.48 -25.45
N ASP A 533 14.23 16.41 -24.96
CA ASP A 533 14.12 17.77 -25.49
C ASP A 533 15.34 18.63 -25.07
N SER A 534 16.36 18.02 -24.44
CA SER A 534 17.71 18.57 -24.42
C SER A 534 18.27 18.60 -25.86
N VAL A 535 18.36 19.81 -26.39
CA VAL A 535 19.06 20.07 -27.65
C VAL A 535 20.50 19.64 -27.48
N SER A 536 20.98 18.79 -28.40
CA SER A 536 22.36 18.32 -28.42
C SER A 536 23.34 19.50 -28.55
N ASP A 537 23.97 19.89 -27.44
CA ASP A 537 25.05 20.88 -27.43
C ASP A 537 26.33 20.22 -27.97
N SER A 538 26.38 20.06 -29.29
CA SER A 538 27.57 19.64 -30.02
C SER A 538 28.58 20.79 -29.96
N GLY A 539 29.38 20.82 -28.89
CA GLY A 539 30.29 21.91 -28.57
C GLY A 539 31.32 22.20 -29.67
N ASP A 540 31.03 23.22 -30.48
CA ASP A 540 31.96 23.76 -31.47
C ASP A 540 33.13 24.45 -30.75
N VAL A 541 34.29 23.78 -30.76
CA VAL A 541 35.52 24.28 -30.16
C VAL A 541 36.08 25.43 -31.00
N LEU A 542 36.11 26.65 -30.45
CA LEU A 542 37.03 27.70 -30.88
C LEU A 542 37.80 28.29 -29.69
N PRO A 543 39.06 28.76 -29.90
CA PRO A 543 40.07 28.74 -28.85
C PRO A 543 40.35 30.09 -28.20
N ASP A 544 41.07 30.10 -27.08
CA ASP A 544 42.01 31.18 -26.74
C ASP A 544 43.22 30.67 -25.94
N ASP A 545 44.31 31.39 -26.07
CA ASP A 545 45.71 30.97 -25.90
C ASP A 545 46.16 30.45 -24.51
N GLY A 546 46.93 29.35 -24.52
CA GLY A 546 47.90 28.97 -23.50
C GLY A 546 49.31 28.88 -24.11
N PRO A 547 50.37 29.46 -23.52
CA PRO A 547 51.64 29.68 -24.20
C PRO A 547 52.53 28.43 -24.35
N ALA A 548 53.34 28.47 -25.40
CA ALA A 548 54.20 27.41 -25.93
C ALA A 548 55.13 26.67 -24.95
N ALA A 549 55.33 25.38 -25.25
CA ALA A 549 56.55 24.60 -24.99
C ALA A 549 56.91 23.82 -26.27
N GLU A 550 58.19 23.48 -26.46
CA GLU A 550 58.77 23.22 -27.79
C GLU A 550 58.79 21.74 -28.25
N ASP A 551 59.03 21.56 -29.56
CA ASP A 551 59.22 20.27 -30.24
C ASP A 551 60.36 19.41 -29.67
N ALA A 552 60.17 18.08 -29.73
CA ALA A 552 61.25 17.12 -29.92
C ALA A 552 60.74 15.91 -30.71
N ALA A 553 61.47 15.48 -31.74
CA ALA A 553 61.05 14.45 -32.69
C ALA A 553 62.00 13.23 -32.72
N ALA A 554 61.66 12.27 -33.58
CA ALA A 554 62.53 11.25 -34.19
C ALA A 554 62.95 9.99 -33.37
N GLU A 555 62.26 8.89 -33.69
CA GLU A 555 62.82 7.70 -34.38
C GLU A 555 63.83 6.69 -33.73
N VAL A 556 63.55 5.41 -34.05
CA VAL A 556 64.47 4.35 -34.53
C VAL A 556 65.18 3.37 -33.53
N GLN A 557 64.68 2.12 -33.58
CA GLN A 557 65.37 0.80 -33.61
C GLN A 557 66.38 0.40 -32.50
N GLY A 558 65.99 -0.55 -31.62
CA GLY A 558 65.97 -1.99 -31.97
C GLY A 558 67.06 -2.94 -31.43
N SER A 559 66.65 -4.10 -30.88
CA SER A 559 67.27 -5.44 -31.09
C SER A 559 66.34 -6.56 -30.53
N VAL A 560 65.72 -7.50 -31.28
CA VAL A 560 66.15 -8.68 -32.11
C VAL A 560 66.09 -10.03 -31.33
N GLN A 561 65.63 -11.09 -32.03
CA GLN A 561 65.55 -12.55 -31.70
C GLN A 561 64.25 -13.05 -31.01
N GLY A 562 63.52 -14.06 -31.52
CA GLY A 562 63.60 -14.77 -32.82
C GLY A 562 62.62 -15.97 -32.98
N PHE A 563 62.33 -16.38 -34.23
CA PHE A 563 61.70 -17.64 -34.76
C PHE A 563 60.52 -18.32 -33.98
N ALA A 564 59.29 -18.50 -34.51
CA ALA A 564 58.82 -19.26 -35.70
C ALA A 564 58.82 -20.81 -35.57
N ALA A 565 57.81 -21.61 -36.00
CA ALA A 565 56.43 -21.32 -36.46
C ALA A 565 55.50 -22.58 -36.54
N LEU A 566 54.18 -22.36 -36.34
CA LEU A 566 52.94 -22.96 -36.93
C LEU A 566 52.84 -24.37 -37.56
N GLN A 567 51.70 -25.04 -37.30
CA GLN A 567 50.78 -25.73 -38.25
C GLN A 567 49.38 -25.89 -37.58
N HIS A 568 48.25 -25.41 -38.15
CA HIS A 568 47.33 -26.01 -39.17
C HIS A 568 46.59 -27.30 -38.68
N VAL A 569 45.28 -27.54 -38.89
CA VAL A 569 44.14 -26.75 -39.47
C VAL A 569 42.75 -27.29 -39.01
N GLU A 570 41.69 -26.49 -39.24
CA GLU A 570 40.21 -26.67 -39.16
C GLU A 570 39.54 -28.06 -38.93
N PHE A 571 38.33 -28.05 -38.34
CA PHE A 571 37.12 -28.68 -38.91
C PHE A 571 35.79 -28.16 -38.26
N GLU A 572 34.68 -28.21 -39.01
CA GLU A 572 33.31 -27.84 -38.56
C GLU A 572 32.31 -29.03 -38.75
N PRO A 573 30.97 -28.92 -38.59
CA PRO A 573 30.23 -29.47 -37.45
C PRO A 573 29.36 -30.70 -37.76
N ALA A 574 28.83 -31.35 -36.71
CA ALA A 574 27.78 -32.37 -36.83
C ALA A 574 26.85 -32.41 -35.59
N ALA A 575 25.60 -32.84 -35.79
CA ALA A 575 24.58 -33.03 -34.76
C ALA A 575 24.06 -34.50 -34.78
N PRO A 576 23.07 -34.89 -33.97
CA PRO A 576 23.32 -35.49 -32.65
C PRO A 576 22.97 -36.99 -32.59
N ALA A 577 23.41 -37.67 -31.51
CA ALA A 577 23.06 -39.05 -31.21
C ALA A 577 22.64 -39.23 -29.73
N THR A 578 21.74 -40.17 -29.48
CA THR A 578 21.21 -40.50 -28.15
C THR A 578 22.06 -41.54 -27.40
N PRO A 579 22.05 -41.54 -26.06
CA PRO A 579 22.33 -42.73 -25.26
C PRO A 579 21.08 -43.29 -24.56
N VAL A 580 21.18 -44.55 -24.14
CA VAL A 580 20.08 -45.36 -23.57
C VAL A 580 20.15 -45.42 -22.04
N ALA A 581 19.02 -45.62 -21.38
CA ALA A 581 18.91 -45.73 -19.92
C ALA A 581 19.65 -46.94 -19.31
N SER A 582 20.05 -46.79 -18.04
CA SER A 582 20.55 -47.86 -17.17
C SER A 582 19.94 -47.74 -15.76
N ALA A 583 19.95 -48.84 -15.00
CA ALA A 583 19.11 -49.03 -13.80
C ALA A 583 19.71 -48.47 -12.49
N PRO A 584 18.88 -48.14 -11.48
CA PRO A 584 19.34 -47.60 -10.19
C PRO A 584 20.06 -48.64 -9.30
N ALA A 585 20.98 -48.16 -8.47
CA ALA A 585 21.73 -48.98 -7.52
C ALA A 585 20.97 -49.25 -6.21
N THR A 586 21.26 -50.38 -5.56
CA THR A 586 20.71 -50.77 -4.25
C THR A 586 21.55 -50.20 -3.08
N PRO A 587 20.92 -49.82 -1.95
CA PRO A 587 21.63 -49.41 -0.75
C PRO A 587 22.18 -50.61 0.05
N VAL A 588 23.31 -50.41 0.73
CA VAL A 588 23.96 -51.41 1.60
C VAL A 588 23.54 -51.19 3.05
N ALA A 589 23.29 -52.28 3.78
CA ALA A 589 22.92 -52.25 5.20
C ALA A 589 24.13 -52.39 6.14
N SER A 590 24.04 -51.79 7.33
CA SER A 590 24.88 -52.07 8.50
C SER A 590 23.98 -52.16 9.75
N ALA A 591 24.43 -52.79 10.85
CA ALA A 591 23.52 -53.29 11.89
C ALA A 591 24.03 -53.20 13.34
N GLY A 592 23.07 -53.14 14.28
CA GLY A 592 23.25 -53.10 15.75
C GLY A 592 23.19 -51.68 16.34
N ALA A 593 22.66 -51.42 17.54
CA ALA A 593 21.98 -52.23 18.56
C ALA A 593 21.36 -51.29 19.64
N ALA A 594 20.33 -51.60 20.44
CA ALA A 594 19.28 -52.65 20.45
C ALA A 594 18.20 -52.29 21.52
N ALA A 595 17.24 -53.20 21.78
CA ALA A 595 16.12 -53.14 22.77
C ALA A 595 14.92 -52.20 22.43
N GLY A 596 13.66 -52.60 22.68
CA GLY A 596 13.18 -53.94 23.07
C GLY A 596 11.67 -54.09 23.31
N ALA A 597 11.20 -55.35 23.25
CA ALA A 597 9.93 -55.92 23.74
C ALA A 597 8.58 -55.67 23.01
N ALA A 598 7.85 -56.79 22.82
CA ALA A 598 6.38 -56.98 22.68
C ALA A 598 5.62 -56.44 21.43
N ALA A 599 4.57 -57.11 20.90
CA ALA A 599 4.19 -58.53 20.97
C ALA A 599 3.11 -58.93 19.92
N VAL A 600 3.46 -59.88 19.02
CA VAL A 600 2.64 -60.96 18.38
C VAL A 600 1.28 -60.68 17.69
N LEU A 601 1.05 -61.43 16.59
CA LEU A 601 -0.20 -61.66 15.81
C LEU A 601 -0.58 -60.60 14.73
N GLY A 602 -0.96 -60.97 13.49
CA GLY A 602 -0.82 -62.30 12.85
C GLY A 602 -1.63 -62.54 11.56
N VAL A 603 -0.93 -62.93 10.48
CA VAL A 603 -1.38 -63.78 9.34
C VAL A 603 -2.29 -63.17 8.24
N SER A 604 -1.73 -63.15 7.01
CA SER A 604 -2.27 -63.40 5.64
C SER A 604 -3.73 -63.04 5.26
N ALA A 605 -4.05 -62.45 4.10
CA ALA A 605 -3.68 -62.80 2.70
C ALA A 605 -4.22 -64.19 2.24
N SER A 606 -4.68 -64.44 1.00
CA SER A 606 -4.42 -63.71 -0.26
C SER A 606 -5.40 -64.04 -1.42
N LYS A 607 -5.44 -63.16 -2.44
CA LYS A 607 -5.62 -63.44 -3.89
C LYS A 607 -6.99 -63.86 -4.49
N THR A 608 -7.50 -62.94 -5.31
CA THR A 608 -8.20 -63.04 -6.61
C THR A 608 -7.49 -64.00 -7.63
N PRO A 609 -8.08 -64.43 -8.80
CA PRO A 609 -8.69 -63.53 -9.82
C PRO A 609 -9.73 -64.05 -10.85
N HIS A 610 -10.09 -63.10 -11.74
CA HIS A 610 -10.65 -63.19 -13.10
C HIS A 610 -12.17 -63.02 -13.33
N SER A 611 -12.46 -62.45 -14.51
CA SER A 611 -13.72 -61.92 -15.04
C SER A 611 -14.02 -62.56 -16.42
N PRO A 612 -15.23 -62.39 -17.00
CA PRO A 612 -15.44 -61.24 -17.90
C PRO A 612 -16.88 -60.64 -17.93
N THR A 613 -17.00 -59.51 -18.65
CA THR A 613 -18.22 -58.82 -19.15
C THR A 613 -18.91 -59.60 -20.31
N PRO A 614 -20.11 -59.23 -20.88
CA PRO A 614 -20.67 -57.85 -21.03
C PRO A 614 -22.22 -57.66 -21.03
N SER A 615 -22.63 -56.42 -21.36
CA SER A 615 -23.91 -55.99 -22.00
C SER A 615 -25.15 -55.65 -21.16
N ALA A 616 -25.89 -54.63 -21.64
CA ALA A 616 -27.22 -54.16 -21.21
C ALA A 616 -28.28 -54.49 -22.31
N PRO A 617 -29.61 -54.28 -22.17
CA PRO A 617 -30.24 -52.96 -21.93
C PRO A 617 -31.53 -52.94 -21.05
N ASN A 618 -32.15 -51.75 -20.94
CA ASN A 618 -33.51 -51.45 -20.42
C ASN A 618 -34.62 -51.92 -21.44
N PRO A 619 -35.97 -51.92 -21.19
CA PRO A 619 -36.74 -50.85 -20.52
C PRO A 619 -38.09 -51.16 -19.78
N GLN A 620 -38.70 -50.09 -19.23
CA GLN A 620 -40.15 -49.79 -19.10
C GLN A 620 -41.04 -50.34 -17.96
N SER A 621 -42.18 -49.65 -17.78
CA SER A 621 -43.04 -49.57 -16.57
C SER A 621 -44.46 -50.15 -16.75
N PRO A 622 -45.35 -50.04 -15.74
CA PRO A 622 -46.59 -49.30 -16.01
C PRO A 622 -47.18 -48.45 -14.85
N ASN A 623 -47.45 -47.16 -15.13
CA ASN A 623 -48.74 -46.43 -15.08
C ASN A 623 -49.90 -46.99 -14.18
N ILE A 624 -50.67 -46.20 -13.40
CA ILE A 624 -51.86 -45.42 -13.86
C ILE A 624 -52.47 -44.48 -12.75
N GLN A 625 -52.82 -43.23 -13.13
CA GLN A 625 -53.92 -42.30 -12.66
C GLN A 625 -54.22 -42.01 -11.15
N ALA A 626 -54.98 -40.97 -10.74
CA ALA A 626 -55.21 -39.57 -11.19
C ALA A 626 -56.15 -38.80 -10.21
N SER A 627 -56.17 -37.45 -10.26
CA SER A 627 -57.14 -36.51 -9.62
C SER A 627 -57.07 -36.31 -8.08
N GLY A 628 -57.52 -35.17 -7.49
CA GLY A 628 -58.05 -33.97 -8.17
C GLY A 628 -58.70 -32.80 -7.41
N SER A 629 -58.42 -32.47 -6.13
CA SER A 629 -58.83 -31.20 -5.44
C SER A 629 -60.35 -30.94 -5.22
N PRO A 630 -60.80 -29.88 -4.49
CA PRO A 630 -60.19 -29.04 -3.42
C PRO A 630 -61.11 -28.77 -2.17
N ALA A 631 -60.64 -27.87 -1.28
CA ALA A 631 -61.39 -26.84 -0.53
C ALA A 631 -61.95 -27.06 0.91
N SER A 632 -61.27 -26.39 1.87
CA SER A 632 -61.78 -25.54 2.99
C SER A 632 -62.94 -25.97 3.91
N GLY A 633 -62.68 -25.96 5.23
CA GLY A 633 -63.71 -25.79 6.27
C GLY A 633 -63.20 -25.94 7.73
N GLY A 634 -63.29 -24.87 8.54
CA GLY A 634 -63.29 -24.97 10.02
C GLY A 634 -64.73 -25.15 10.57
N PRO A 635 -64.98 -25.24 11.91
CA PRO A 635 -64.30 -24.48 12.98
C PRO A 635 -64.02 -25.29 14.28
N ALA A 636 -63.71 -24.59 15.38
CA ALA A 636 -63.63 -25.07 16.77
C ALA A 636 -64.88 -24.59 17.58
N PRO A 637 -64.99 -24.64 18.94
CA PRO A 637 -64.21 -25.35 19.99
C PRO A 637 -65.07 -26.10 21.06
N THR A 638 -64.46 -26.76 22.06
CA THR A 638 -64.87 -26.78 23.51
C THR A 638 -63.85 -27.52 24.41
N ASP A 639 -63.86 -27.20 25.72
CA ASP A 639 -63.06 -27.76 26.85
C ASP A 639 -64.04 -28.40 27.88
N PRO A 640 -63.65 -29.38 28.76
CA PRO A 640 -63.33 -29.02 30.17
C PRO A 640 -62.40 -29.96 31.00
N ALA A 641 -61.37 -29.36 31.62
CA ALA A 641 -61.04 -29.35 33.08
C ALA A 641 -60.62 -30.60 33.94
N ARG A 642 -59.56 -30.36 34.77
CA ARG A 642 -59.29 -30.80 36.18
C ARG A 642 -58.79 -32.25 36.50
N THR A 643 -58.03 -32.55 37.59
CA THR A 643 -57.53 -31.82 38.81
C THR A 643 -56.19 -32.40 39.35
N ALA A 644 -55.36 -31.56 40.01
CA ALA A 644 -54.39 -31.84 41.11
C ALA A 644 -53.20 -32.83 40.90
N ASP A 645 -52.01 -32.75 41.54
CA ASP A 645 -51.17 -31.74 42.26
C ASP A 645 -49.77 -32.42 42.51
N ALA A 646 -48.67 -31.91 43.11
CA ALA A 646 -48.35 -30.70 43.88
C ALA A 646 -46.81 -30.36 43.90
N VAL A 647 -46.45 -29.11 44.26
CA VAL A 647 -45.26 -28.63 45.02
C VAL A 647 -43.83 -29.12 44.67
N ARG A 648 -42.99 -28.23 44.08
CA ARG A 648 -41.94 -27.44 44.81
C ARG A 648 -41.42 -26.23 43.98
N GLU A 649 -40.55 -25.41 44.55
CA GLU A 649 -40.37 -23.96 44.26
C GLU A 649 -39.28 -23.58 43.24
N PRO A 650 -39.43 -22.42 42.56
CA PRO A 650 -38.28 -21.53 42.25
C PRO A 650 -38.59 -20.01 42.37
N THR A 651 -37.63 -19.19 42.84
CA THR A 651 -37.68 -17.71 42.83
C THR A 651 -36.26 -17.09 42.81
N PRO A 652 -36.06 -15.78 42.54
CA PRO A 652 -36.65 -14.99 41.45
C PRO A 652 -35.63 -14.07 40.71
N LYS A 653 -36.10 -13.33 39.69
CA LYS A 653 -35.44 -12.09 39.19
C LYS A 653 -36.01 -10.85 39.92
N PHE A 654 -35.34 -9.70 39.83
CA PHE A 654 -35.90 -8.39 40.16
C PHE A 654 -35.52 -7.29 39.14
N SER A 655 -36.24 -6.17 39.17
CA SER A 655 -36.14 -5.01 38.26
C SER A 655 -36.67 -3.73 38.96
N VAL A 656 -36.95 -2.65 38.20
CA VAL A 656 -37.37 -1.28 38.63
C VAL A 656 -36.19 -0.39 39.11
N GLY A 657 -36.12 0.93 38.83
CA GLY A 657 -36.88 1.77 37.87
C GLY A 657 -36.90 3.29 38.20
N VAL A 658 -36.61 4.14 37.19
CA VAL A 658 -36.97 5.58 36.95
C VAL A 658 -37.16 6.58 38.11
N GLY A 659 -36.55 7.78 38.04
CA GLY A 659 -37.04 8.96 38.81
C GLY A 659 -36.20 10.27 38.81
N ASP A 660 -36.38 11.13 37.78
CA ASP A 660 -36.26 12.61 37.76
C ASP A 660 -35.02 13.37 38.32
N ALA A 661 -35.05 14.71 38.27
CA ALA A 661 -33.89 15.62 38.32
C ALA A 661 -34.17 16.97 39.04
N ILE A 662 -33.13 17.80 39.33
CA ILE A 662 -33.10 19.29 39.20
C ILE A 662 -31.77 19.95 39.64
N LYS A 663 -31.18 20.72 38.71
CA LYS A 663 -30.35 21.96 38.79
C LYS A 663 -29.70 22.53 40.10
N ILE A 664 -28.41 22.89 39.95
CA ILE A 664 -27.77 24.24 40.12
C ILE A 664 -27.01 24.65 41.43
N GLU A 665 -25.73 25.03 41.19
CA GLU A 665 -24.83 26.05 41.80
C GLU A 665 -24.09 25.97 43.16
N THR A 666 -22.86 26.52 43.09
CA THR A 666 -22.04 27.25 44.09
C THR A 666 -21.29 26.53 45.22
N ASP A 667 -20.00 26.28 44.94
CA ASP A 667 -18.84 27.03 45.48
C ASP A 667 -18.14 26.60 46.81
N GLN A 668 -16.85 26.94 46.83
CA GLN A 668 -15.87 26.99 47.92
C GLN A 668 -15.17 25.72 48.42
N ALA A 669 -13.86 25.89 48.65
CA ALA A 669 -12.91 24.89 49.08
C ALA A 669 -12.64 24.97 50.58
N SER A 670 -12.16 23.86 51.17
CA SER A 670 -11.06 23.90 52.14
C SER A 670 -10.56 22.50 52.49
N ALA A 671 -9.25 22.37 52.68
CA ALA A 671 -8.67 21.32 53.53
C ALA A 671 -8.66 21.82 54.98
N PRO A 672 -8.59 20.91 55.98
CA PRO A 672 -7.27 20.66 56.56
C PRO A 672 -7.04 19.19 56.95
N ALA A 673 -5.88 18.92 57.57
CA ALA A 673 -5.30 17.59 57.72
C ALA A 673 -5.35 16.99 59.14
N ALA A 674 -4.82 15.76 59.22
CA ALA A 674 -4.22 15.10 60.38
C ALA A 674 -5.12 14.41 61.44
N LYS A 675 -4.83 13.12 61.69
CA LYS A 675 -3.92 12.73 62.79
C LYS A 675 -3.38 11.30 62.63
N LEU A 676 -2.27 11.02 63.31
CA LEU A 676 -1.70 9.67 63.47
C LEU A 676 -2.29 8.98 64.71
N SER A 677 -2.25 7.64 64.72
CA SER A 677 -2.03 6.86 65.94
C SER A 677 -1.32 5.52 65.64
N SER A 678 -0.57 5.05 66.63
CA SER A 678 -0.06 3.68 66.90
C SER A 678 -0.81 2.51 66.26
N GLY A 679 -0.17 1.34 66.02
CA GLY A 679 1.17 0.89 66.42
C GLY A 679 1.21 -0.64 66.60
N ASP A 680 2.34 -1.18 67.09
CA ASP A 680 2.57 -2.59 67.50
C ASP A 680 2.51 -3.67 66.38
N ALA A 681 3.31 -4.77 66.39
CA ALA A 681 4.52 -5.08 67.18
C ALA A 681 5.42 -6.18 66.53
N GLN A 682 6.74 -6.04 66.75
CA GLN A 682 7.76 -7.09 67.02
C GLN A 682 8.03 -8.28 66.06
N SER A 683 9.28 -8.26 65.53
CA SER A 683 10.26 -9.40 65.48
C SER A 683 10.06 -10.54 64.44
N LEU A 684 11.10 -11.27 63.98
CA LEU A 684 12.53 -11.39 64.35
C LEU A 684 13.49 -11.35 63.13
N ALA A 685 14.81 -11.45 63.38
CA ALA A 685 15.93 -11.36 62.41
C ALA A 685 16.19 -12.70 61.62
N ALA A 686 17.17 -12.87 60.72
CA ALA A 686 18.41 -12.11 60.46
C ALA A 686 19.10 -12.37 59.07
N ALA A 687 19.95 -11.41 58.65
CA ALA A 687 21.15 -11.55 57.78
C ALA A 687 20.96 -11.95 56.28
N THR A 688 21.83 -11.60 55.31
CA THR A 688 23.17 -10.95 55.28
C THR A 688 23.22 -9.75 54.28
N GLY A 689 24.41 -9.15 54.04
CA GLY A 689 24.62 -7.92 53.23
C GLY A 689 24.63 -8.08 51.69
N SER A 690 24.91 -7.05 50.87
CA SER A 690 25.72 -5.85 51.18
C SER A 690 25.47 -4.60 50.32
N ALA A 691 25.69 -3.42 50.94
CA ALA A 691 26.21 -2.14 50.40
C ALA A 691 25.59 -1.44 49.15
N LYS A 692 25.11 -0.20 49.38
CA LYS A 692 25.10 0.92 48.42
C LYS A 692 25.45 2.23 49.18
N PRO A 693 26.19 3.19 48.60
CA PRO A 693 26.67 4.39 49.31
C PRO A 693 25.67 5.56 49.33
N THR A 694 25.90 6.51 50.25
CA THR A 694 25.02 7.68 50.52
C THR A 694 25.53 8.96 49.81
N ILE A 695 24.61 9.89 49.51
CA ILE A 695 24.90 11.21 48.91
C ILE A 695 24.97 12.30 50.02
N SER A 696 25.74 13.36 49.79
CA SER A 696 25.93 14.50 50.69
C SER A 696 25.29 15.80 50.15
N GLU A 697 25.11 16.79 51.01
CA GLU A 697 24.27 17.99 50.81
C GLU A 697 24.95 19.20 50.10
N LYS A 698 24.09 20.20 49.75
CA LYS A 698 24.24 21.69 49.78
C LYS A 698 24.34 22.45 48.43
N PRO A 699 23.94 23.74 48.38
CA PRO A 699 23.01 24.51 49.24
C PRO A 699 21.93 25.32 48.47
N GLN A 700 21.15 26.14 49.19
CA GLN A 700 20.12 27.03 48.66
C GLN A 700 20.67 28.31 47.99
N LEU A 701 19.87 28.91 47.09
CA LEU A 701 19.79 30.36 46.90
C LEU A 701 18.33 30.77 46.62
N ALA A 702 17.94 32.02 46.90
CA ALA A 702 16.59 32.55 46.69
C ALA A 702 16.57 33.69 45.66
N LEU A 703 15.39 33.99 45.09
CA LEU A 703 15.17 35.07 44.11
C LEU A 703 13.94 35.92 44.47
N ASP A 704 13.93 37.15 43.95
CA ASP A 704 13.09 38.28 44.38
C ASP A 704 11.89 38.50 43.43
N PRO A 705 10.67 38.85 43.90
CA PRO A 705 9.46 38.80 43.08
C PRO A 705 9.21 40.11 42.30
N LYS A 706 9.84 40.24 41.12
CA LYS A 706 9.51 41.29 40.12
C LYS A 706 9.55 40.76 38.68
N ASP A 707 8.49 40.07 38.27
CA ASP A 707 7.97 40.10 36.89
C ASP A 707 6.59 39.42 36.86
N ALA A 708 5.53 40.21 36.98
CA ALA A 708 4.15 39.72 36.96
C ALA A 708 3.58 39.79 35.54
N VAL A 709 3.46 38.63 34.87
CA VAL A 709 2.87 38.52 33.54
C VAL A 709 1.36 38.84 33.59
N PRO A 710 0.84 39.77 32.78
CA PRO A 710 -0.58 40.14 32.81
C PRO A 710 -1.46 39.07 32.16
N ALA A 711 -2.65 38.85 32.73
CA ALA A 711 -3.65 37.95 32.17
C ALA A 711 -4.21 38.48 30.83
N VAL A 712 -4.12 37.66 29.78
CA VAL A 712 -4.71 37.97 28.46
C VAL A 712 -6.22 37.76 28.52
N LYS A 713 -6.98 38.79 28.13
CA LYS A 713 -8.42 38.68 27.86
C LYS A 713 -8.61 38.21 26.41
N ALA A 714 -9.54 37.28 26.19
CA ALA A 714 -9.93 36.85 24.84
C ALA A 714 -10.44 38.01 23.99
N ASP A 715 -10.19 37.95 22.69
CA ASP A 715 -10.65 38.96 21.72
C ASP A 715 -12.08 38.61 21.24
N ALA A 716 -12.87 39.61 20.90
CA ALA A 716 -14.16 39.40 20.24
C ALA A 716 -14.01 38.74 18.86
N ASN A 717 -12.82 38.75 18.26
CA ASN A 717 -12.49 37.97 17.08
C ASN A 717 -12.56 36.44 17.29
N ASP A 718 -12.28 35.93 18.49
CA ASP A 718 -12.20 34.48 18.74
C ASP A 718 -13.58 33.81 18.62
N LEU A 719 -14.65 34.47 19.10
CA LEU A 719 -16.03 34.02 18.89
C LEU A 719 -16.47 34.13 17.42
N ALA A 720 -15.94 35.10 16.66
CA ALA A 720 -16.25 35.23 15.24
C ALA A 720 -15.65 34.08 14.41
N MET A 721 -14.53 33.50 14.84
CA MET A 721 -13.92 32.34 14.19
C MET A 721 -14.74 31.06 14.38
N LEU A 722 -15.34 30.85 15.57
CA LEU A 722 -16.25 29.74 15.84
C LEU A 722 -17.58 29.88 15.08
N ALA A 723 -18.13 31.09 14.97
CA ALA A 723 -19.36 31.34 14.21
C ALA A 723 -19.23 31.08 12.70
N ALA A 724 -18.00 31.01 12.16
CA ALA A 724 -17.76 30.71 10.75
C ALA A 724 -18.00 29.24 10.37
N LEU A 725 -18.07 28.31 11.34
CA LEU A 725 -18.12 26.86 11.10
C LEU A 725 -19.53 26.30 10.82
N SER A 726 -20.60 27.09 10.98
CA SER A 726 -21.99 26.66 10.71
C SER A 726 -22.70 27.47 9.60
N GLY A 727 -21.99 28.39 8.94
CA GLY A 727 -22.54 29.31 7.95
C GLY A 727 -22.64 28.74 6.53
N LYS A 728 -23.86 28.68 5.97
CA LYS A 728 -24.08 28.34 4.54
C LYS A 728 -23.41 29.39 3.64
N ALA A 729 -22.37 28.99 2.91
CA ALA A 729 -21.43 29.92 2.30
C ALA A 729 -22.07 30.95 1.33
N PRO A 730 -21.77 32.25 1.46
CA PRO A 730 -22.22 33.28 0.53
C PRO A 730 -21.47 33.19 -0.82
N ALA A 731 -22.06 33.76 -1.88
CA ALA A 731 -21.43 33.82 -3.19
C ALA A 731 -20.06 34.55 -3.11
N PRO A 732 -19.00 34.03 -3.76
CA PRO A 732 -17.65 34.56 -3.62
C PRO A 732 -17.56 35.99 -4.17
N LYS A 733 -16.92 36.89 -3.42
CA LYS A 733 -16.69 38.27 -3.88
C LYS A 733 -15.73 38.26 -5.07
N LYS A 734 -15.84 39.29 -5.93
CA LYS A 734 -15.17 39.36 -7.25
C LYS A 734 -13.62 39.23 -7.21
N GLY A 735 -12.99 39.29 -6.03
CA GLY A 735 -11.55 39.11 -5.82
C GLY A 735 -11.10 37.75 -5.24
N ASP A 736 -11.99 36.85 -4.81
CA ASP A 736 -11.62 35.61 -4.09
C ASP A 736 -11.42 34.37 -4.98
N VAL A 737 -11.65 34.49 -6.30
CA VAL A 737 -11.51 33.39 -7.27
C VAL A 737 -10.03 33.23 -7.67
N PRO A 738 -9.42 32.02 -7.56
CA PRO A 738 -8.01 31.79 -7.89
C PRO A 738 -7.67 32.03 -9.37
N LEU A 739 -6.38 32.27 -9.65
CA LEU A 739 -5.88 32.65 -10.97
C LEU A 739 -5.00 31.54 -11.57
N ILE A 740 -5.08 31.33 -12.90
CA ILE A 740 -4.27 30.36 -13.64
C ILE A 740 -3.19 31.08 -14.46
N VAL A 741 -1.97 30.57 -14.38
CA VAL A 741 -0.76 31.11 -15.01
C VAL A 741 -0.69 30.75 -16.50
N THR A 742 0.02 31.57 -17.27
CA THR A 742 0.56 31.23 -18.59
C THR A 742 1.77 30.33 -18.47
N ASP A 743 1.90 29.34 -19.37
CA ASP A 743 3.23 28.95 -19.83
C ASP A 743 3.86 30.12 -20.60
N HIS A 744 5.04 30.54 -20.16
CA HIS A 744 5.96 31.26 -21.04
C HIS A 744 6.46 30.25 -22.09
N PRO A 745 6.60 30.63 -23.37
CA PRO A 745 7.34 29.80 -24.32
C PRO A 745 8.79 29.66 -23.84
N SER A 746 9.36 28.47 -23.98
CA SER A 746 10.79 28.21 -23.73
C SER A 746 11.62 29.16 -24.60
N GLY A 747 12.36 30.05 -23.95
CA GLY A 747 12.81 31.29 -24.60
C GLY A 747 14.08 31.87 -23.98
N ASN A 748 15.13 31.05 -23.91
CA ASN A 748 16.54 31.39 -23.75
C ASN A 748 16.89 32.38 -22.61
N ASP A 749 17.56 31.90 -21.55
CA ASP A 749 17.94 32.69 -20.36
C ASP A 749 19.02 33.75 -20.64
N GLY A 750 18.60 34.83 -21.29
CA GLY A 750 19.44 35.95 -21.69
C GLY A 750 19.78 36.91 -20.55
N ALA A 751 20.96 36.72 -19.96
CA ALA A 751 21.69 37.69 -19.12
C ALA A 751 21.04 38.09 -17.78
N ASN A 752 21.40 37.34 -16.74
CA ASN A 752 21.29 37.75 -15.33
C ASN A 752 22.20 38.98 -15.04
N LYS A 753 21.72 40.20 -15.32
CA LYS A 753 22.45 41.43 -14.99
C LYS A 753 22.33 41.76 -13.50
N ALA A 754 23.39 41.42 -12.77
CA ALA A 754 23.57 41.82 -11.38
C ALA A 754 23.45 43.34 -11.19
N ALA A 755 22.48 43.77 -10.37
CA ALA A 755 22.31 45.16 -10.01
C ALA A 755 23.23 45.53 -8.84
N GLU A 756 24.34 46.21 -9.11
CA GLU A 756 25.18 46.81 -8.06
C GLU A 756 24.37 47.79 -7.21
N ILE A 757 24.22 47.51 -5.92
CA ILE A 757 23.71 48.50 -4.96
C ILE A 757 24.84 49.47 -4.61
N LYS A 758 24.88 50.62 -5.29
CA LYS A 758 25.74 51.77 -4.93
C LYS A 758 24.89 52.95 -4.41
N PRO A 759 25.40 53.75 -3.46
CA PRO A 759 24.57 54.58 -2.58
C PRO A 759 24.03 55.86 -3.23
N ALA A 760 22.89 56.34 -2.72
CA ALA A 760 22.19 57.51 -3.23
C ALA A 760 23.00 58.83 -3.10
N PRO A 761 23.01 59.70 -4.13
CA PRO A 761 23.73 60.96 -4.09
C PRO A 761 23.01 62.03 -3.23
N LYS A 762 23.79 62.79 -2.46
CA LYS A 762 23.28 63.95 -1.70
C LYS A 762 22.88 65.11 -2.63
N PRO A 763 21.85 65.91 -2.29
CA PRO A 763 21.35 66.97 -3.15
C PRO A 763 22.36 68.11 -3.35
N LYS A 764 22.58 68.52 -4.60
CA LYS A 764 23.36 69.73 -4.92
C LYS A 764 22.47 70.97 -4.84
N LYS A 765 23.00 72.02 -4.21
CA LYS A 765 22.35 73.34 -4.09
C LYS A 765 22.35 74.05 -5.43
N SER A 766 21.21 74.62 -5.83
CA SER A 766 21.16 75.67 -6.85
C SER A 766 21.57 77.01 -6.23
N GLY A 767 22.39 77.79 -6.95
CA GLY A 767 22.78 79.14 -6.54
C GLY A 767 21.85 80.19 -7.13
N GLY A 768 21.11 80.91 -6.28
CA GLY A 768 20.38 82.13 -6.63
C GLY A 768 21.04 83.35 -5.99
N LEU A 769 21.16 84.46 -6.72
CA LEU A 769 21.77 85.71 -6.26
C LEU A 769 20.76 86.64 -5.55
N PHE A 770 21.31 87.66 -4.87
CA PHE A 770 20.65 88.84 -4.27
C PHE A 770 19.81 88.62 -2.99
N GLY A 771 19.65 89.71 -2.19
CA GLY A 771 18.66 89.72 -1.10
C GLY A 771 19.04 90.36 0.26
N ARG A 772 19.89 91.40 0.31
CA ARG A 772 20.13 92.16 1.57
C ARG A 772 18.81 92.63 2.23
N LYS A 773 18.50 92.18 3.46
CA LYS A 773 18.50 93.02 4.69
C LYS A 773 17.97 92.32 5.96
N ARG A 774 18.39 92.91 7.09
CA ARG A 774 17.77 92.86 8.43
C ARG A 774 16.23 93.05 8.37
N LYS A 775 15.45 92.57 9.32
CA LYS A 775 15.67 92.72 10.77
C LYS A 775 15.01 91.63 11.59
#